data_AF-A0A2E6F2N1-F1
#
_entry.id   AF-A0A2E6F2N1-F1
#
_cell.length_a   1.000
_cell.length_b   1.000
_cell.length_c   1.000
_cell.angle_alpha   90.00
_cell.angle_beta   90.00
_cell.angle_gamma   90.00
#
_symmetry.space_group_name_H-M   'P 1'
#
loop_
_entity.id
_entity.type
_entity.pdbx_description
1 polymer ?
#
loop_
_entity_poly.entity_id
_entity_poly.type
_entity_poly.pdbx_seq_one_letter_code
_entity_poly.pdbx_strand_id
1 'polypeptide(L)'
;MMTIIIIVATILLMVLIWFVFFTNNDMVEDDGLSSIVNFEMPKLFKQEEEKLGFWSGRKSSKKLDESESVKSLRGEMLGKKQNLSSLEQEISDVQDIRNARAAARRALENKRTKCMDMADEVLQLQDKLGIPPDEAFDDNIENMDSADLDLRMVELSHVLRLLRREVDHQDAEKMKERLRRKQDEVTEKRMLQEKEKMDLEEKILKDRLKKMKDEEALRYNIENAKTIEELEAIKITTKDEKELKELNELIEINRARIIQEEEDLRHLQKFEELNEIIFNSETVAELEVIKIEGVNEEQLEILNNNYSQRHKLLLGRETLAKQLKRYEELIEQIENFEELEEFDNLVIDGVNARQMKELEQIKSMRRMIVANIMYENMISNSESVGELNDLIITGVSEENEFELIKMRNEKINDLEDAKLSALVIKYEEEISGCTSVLEVDNINFEDVEGDKLEMLNELKNAKRASLVAKIREEGYRENYQKLRDQMKSIEELEELQGFEIFNVGEHYTIELEKLRLGRVEFLEEQERLRIEQEELEKYNLIRKAIMHAQTSDEIQNVEIGDVNEDQLEELTNLKDEMYVILKEEESIRIYVDKALESDNLEPIEFNEDIENVFLNRFGEYNAKIGDVQFSLIWENNNDLDLIIKTPKDELIHRARKTSSCNGVLDLEMNMKPESKSPLENIVWEGISGEGGEYSIFVWHRKRHGMLRGKDPTKFTVRVANGSNEVVFLSGQTSFGDPLKLISNISVKNIEERGKEIQKQESVYISIKESIENAEGVTQLDEIELVGLSRVRYNELLTYKEEIRKRLEHKEEEERIIAENKQAEELLVKINEGSLEELKDLVVDGVNEDKKAFLTDLLADKVSDLEMEVERRRRMVVANERMMSALNDAESVGPLEMMEEDLRRDKDFDKRLKKASAQDGDFRISLIWDNFNDLDLIVTAPSGDILHSGNRTTICGGHLDVDMNFKPESKAPVENVFWEKGKAKPGEYKVFVHHFKKHNKRKNQDPTEFSVQMKVGERRGEFKSKLSSGDPVMFVGIMNFDRK
;
A
#
# COMPACT_ATOMS: atom_id res chain seq x y z
N MET A 1 34.35 13.14 28.64
CA MET A 1 34.94 13.78 29.83
C MET A 1 35.04 15.27 29.58
N MET A 2 34.63 16.05 30.58
CA MET A 2 34.76 17.52 30.68
C MET A 2 33.74 18.41 29.92
N THR A 3 32.46 18.05 29.99
CA THR A 3 31.31 18.99 29.90
C THR A 3 30.12 18.52 30.75
N ILE A 4 30.40 17.87 31.89
CA ILE A 4 29.40 17.34 32.85
C ILE A 4 29.58 17.93 34.27
N ILE A 5 30.52 18.86 34.48
CA ILE A 5 30.94 19.30 35.83
C ILE A 5 30.33 20.63 36.29
N ILE A 6 29.53 21.34 35.47
CA ILE A 6 28.95 22.65 35.88
C ILE A 6 27.44 22.59 36.18
N ILE A 7 26.74 21.52 35.82
CA ILE A 7 25.30 21.35 36.18
C ILE A 7 25.12 20.58 37.50
N VAL A 8 26.17 19.91 37.98
CA VAL A 8 26.17 19.13 39.24
C VAL A 8 26.32 20.01 40.49
N ALA A 9 26.68 21.28 40.35
CA ALA A 9 26.88 22.21 41.48
C ALA A 9 25.61 22.98 41.93
N THR A 10 24.52 22.96 41.17
CA THR A 10 23.27 23.65 41.56
C THR A 10 22.18 22.71 42.06
N ILE A 11 22.29 21.41 41.76
CA ILE A 11 21.35 20.37 42.20
C ILE A 11 21.68 19.85 43.62
N LEU A 12 22.91 20.08 44.10
CA LEU A 12 23.36 19.61 45.43
C LEU A 12 22.98 20.56 46.60
N LEU A 13 22.52 21.78 46.31
CA LEU A 13 22.08 22.72 47.35
C LEU A 13 20.57 22.66 47.63
N MET A 14 19.77 22.02 46.76
CA MET A 14 18.31 21.98 46.90
C MET A 14 17.76 20.66 47.46
N VAL A 15 18.60 19.63 47.60
CA VAL A 15 18.23 18.29 48.12
C VAL A 15 18.61 18.12 49.61
N LEU A 16 19.29 19.10 50.22
CA LEU A 16 19.69 19.09 51.63
C LEU A 16 18.67 19.74 52.60
N ILE A 17 17.53 20.22 52.11
CA ILE A 17 16.47 20.87 52.91
C ILE A 17 15.16 20.03 52.94
N TRP A 18 15.20 18.78 52.45
CA TRP A 18 14.04 17.88 52.46
C TRP A 18 14.41 16.42 52.82
N PHE A 19 15.17 16.20 53.90
CA PHE A 19 15.34 14.85 54.49
C PHE A 19 15.64 14.85 56.01
N VAL A 20 15.04 15.76 56.77
CA VAL A 20 15.02 15.71 58.25
C VAL A 20 13.59 15.55 58.80
N PHE A 21 12.69 14.99 57.99
CA PHE A 21 11.37 14.54 58.43
C PHE A 21 11.22 13.04 58.15
N PHE A 22 11.15 12.27 59.24
CA PHE A 22 10.76 10.86 59.36
C PHE A 22 11.70 9.78 58.80
N THR A 23 12.35 9.04 59.71
CA THR A 23 11.85 7.70 60.09
C THR A 23 12.32 7.26 61.48
N ASN A 24 11.33 6.76 62.22
CA ASN A 24 11.34 5.70 63.23
C ASN A 24 11.86 5.95 64.66
N ASN A 25 10.87 5.91 65.56
CA ASN A 25 10.90 5.30 66.89
C ASN A 25 11.92 4.16 67.00
N ASP A 26 12.75 4.21 68.04
CA ASP A 26 12.75 3.16 69.04
C ASP A 26 13.28 3.67 70.37
N MET A 27 12.79 3.02 71.42
CA MET A 27 12.84 3.43 72.81
C MET A 27 14.22 3.20 73.50
N VAL A 28 14.32 3.84 74.67
CA VAL A 28 14.93 3.39 75.93
C VAL A 28 16.05 4.32 76.47
N GLU A 29 15.83 4.67 77.75
CA GLU A 29 16.64 5.38 78.73
C GLU A 29 18.11 4.92 78.79
N ASP A 30 19.06 5.83 79.04
CA ASP A 30 19.61 6.03 80.40
C ASP A 30 20.78 7.05 80.41
N ASP A 31 20.86 7.76 81.53
CA ASP A 31 22.02 8.31 82.25
C ASP A 31 23.23 8.98 81.55
N GLY A 32 23.71 10.06 82.19
CA GLY A 32 25.16 10.18 82.45
C GLY A 32 25.87 11.46 82.03
N LEU A 33 25.68 12.53 82.82
CA LEU A 33 26.72 13.38 83.43
C LEU A 33 27.98 13.85 82.65
N SER A 34 28.15 15.19 82.71
CA SER A 34 29.40 15.95 82.98
C SER A 34 30.33 16.20 81.76
N SER A 35 31.03 17.33 81.56
CA SER A 35 31.45 18.44 82.44
C SER A 35 32.06 19.61 81.63
N ILE A 36 31.98 20.85 82.18
CA ILE A 36 33.04 21.91 82.30
C ILE A 36 33.52 22.61 80.99
N VAL A 37 33.52 23.95 80.78
CA VAL A 37 34.19 25.07 81.51
C VAL A 37 33.48 26.43 81.29
N ASN A 38 33.52 27.29 82.33
CA ASN A 38 32.93 28.64 82.53
C ASN A 38 33.66 29.84 81.89
N PHE A 39 32.98 31.00 81.81
CA PHE A 39 33.30 32.32 82.46
C PHE A 39 32.47 33.45 81.81
N GLU A 40 31.94 34.52 82.43
CA GLU A 40 31.42 34.87 83.77
C GLU A 40 30.86 36.33 83.62
N MET A 41 29.72 36.68 84.23
CA MET A 41 29.40 38.04 84.72
C MET A 41 28.09 38.03 85.57
N PRO A 42 27.88 38.98 86.52
CA PRO A 42 27.72 38.72 87.98
C PRO A 42 26.27 38.89 88.47
N LYS A 43 25.69 38.04 89.34
CA LYS A 43 25.88 37.72 90.78
C LYS A 43 25.10 38.61 91.76
N LEU A 44 24.57 37.89 92.78
CA LEU A 44 24.27 38.23 94.19
C LEU A 44 22.76 38.21 94.51
N PHE A 45 22.19 37.34 95.36
CA PHE A 45 22.66 36.27 96.26
C PHE A 45 21.52 35.24 96.33
N LYS A 46 21.75 33.97 95.96
CA LYS A 46 22.31 32.85 96.75
C LYS A 46 21.35 32.23 97.79
N GLN A 47 20.72 31.18 97.27
CA GLN A 47 20.42 29.87 97.87
C GLN A 47 21.52 29.38 98.82
N GLU A 48 21.20 28.57 99.82
CA GLU A 48 21.55 27.14 99.97
C GLU A 48 21.54 26.90 101.50
N GLU A 49 21.26 25.75 102.08
CA GLU A 49 21.44 24.35 101.68
C GLU A 49 20.68 23.55 102.76
N GLU A 50 19.85 22.59 102.38
CA GLU A 50 20.13 21.16 102.43
C GLU A 50 19.66 20.41 103.68
N LYS A 51 19.28 19.18 103.36
CA LYS A 51 18.78 18.07 104.17
C LYS A 51 19.80 17.72 105.27
N LEU A 52 19.49 17.02 106.36
CA LEU A 52 18.86 15.71 106.44
C LEU A 52 18.73 15.36 107.94
N GLY A 53 17.72 14.55 108.30
CA GLY A 53 17.85 13.63 109.43
C GLY A 53 17.14 13.99 110.75
N PHE A 54 15.90 13.50 110.85
CA PHE A 54 15.51 12.46 111.82
C PHE A 54 15.44 12.76 113.36
N TRP A 55 14.26 12.37 113.88
CA TRP A 55 13.86 12.01 115.26
C TRP A 55 13.22 13.04 116.21
N SER A 56 11.88 12.91 116.26
CA SER A 56 11.09 12.57 117.47
C SER A 56 10.94 13.58 118.60
N GLY A 57 9.70 13.77 119.07
CA GLY A 57 9.47 14.40 120.37
C GLY A 57 8.03 14.82 120.62
N ARG A 58 7.14 13.85 120.81
CA ARG A 58 5.74 14.03 121.21
C ARG A 58 5.64 14.35 122.71
N LYS A 59 4.59 15.12 123.06
CA LYS A 59 3.77 15.11 124.29
C LYS A 59 4.08 16.07 125.46
N SER A 60 3.05 16.91 125.69
CA SER A 60 2.31 17.23 126.94
C SER A 60 3.09 17.92 128.09
N SER A 61 2.53 18.82 128.90
CA SER A 61 1.18 18.83 129.46
C SER A 61 0.87 20.16 130.17
N LYS A 62 -0.45 20.40 130.34
CA LYS A 62 -1.16 20.97 131.51
C LYS A 62 -0.96 22.43 131.99
N LYS A 63 -2.09 23.14 131.87
CA LYS A 63 -2.94 23.82 132.89
C LYS A 63 -2.56 25.21 133.45
N LEU A 64 -3.58 26.09 133.32
CA LEU A 64 -4.12 27.09 134.29
C LEU A 64 -3.18 28.25 134.67
N ASP A 65 -3.60 29.50 134.85
CA ASP A 65 -4.83 30.30 134.67
C ASP A 65 -4.38 31.77 134.84
N GLU A 66 -5.31 32.73 134.81
CA GLU A 66 -5.18 34.16 135.21
C GLU A 66 -4.70 35.10 134.08
N SER A 67 -5.63 35.78 133.38
CA SER A 67 -6.22 37.08 133.78
C SER A 67 -5.13 38.10 134.14
N GLU A 68 -4.86 39.18 133.42
CA GLU A 68 -5.75 40.20 132.87
C GLU A 68 -4.98 41.01 131.81
N SER A 69 -5.45 41.06 130.56
CA SER A 69 -5.20 42.19 129.61
C SER A 69 -6.06 42.13 128.33
N VAL A 70 -7.13 41.33 128.32
CA VAL A 70 -7.94 40.99 127.14
C VAL A 70 -9.05 42.03 126.81
N LYS A 71 -8.94 43.29 127.28
CA LYS A 71 -9.94 44.33 126.94
C LYS A 71 -9.40 45.53 126.15
N SER A 72 -8.09 45.58 125.84
CA SER A 72 -7.51 46.66 125.00
C SER A 72 -7.01 46.19 123.62
N LEU A 73 -6.63 44.91 123.46
CA LEU A 73 -6.10 44.39 122.19
C LEU A 73 -7.15 43.86 121.19
N ARG A 74 -8.41 43.68 121.60
CA ARG A 74 -9.47 43.12 120.74
C ARG A 74 -10.10 44.17 119.81
N GLY A 75 -10.15 45.43 120.22
CA GLY A 75 -10.66 46.55 119.42
C GLY A 75 -9.73 46.97 118.29
N GLU A 76 -8.42 47.07 118.56
CA GLU A 76 -7.42 47.43 117.54
C GLU A 76 -7.16 46.30 116.52
N MET A 77 -7.26 45.02 116.91
CA MET A 77 -7.07 43.90 115.98
C MET A 77 -8.29 43.65 115.06
N LEU A 78 -9.51 44.02 115.45
CA LEU A 78 -10.69 43.89 114.60
C LEU A 78 -10.75 45.00 113.53
N GLY A 79 -10.39 46.24 113.87
CA GLY A 79 -10.27 47.34 112.91
C GLY A 79 -9.13 47.14 111.91
N LYS A 80 -7.96 46.64 112.36
CA LYS A 80 -6.85 46.30 111.45
C LYS A 80 -7.15 45.09 110.56
N LYS A 81 -7.90 44.08 111.02
CA LYS A 81 -8.30 42.93 110.16
C LYS A 81 -9.33 43.30 109.10
N GLN A 82 -10.27 44.20 109.39
CA GLN A 82 -11.22 44.68 108.36
C GLN A 82 -10.53 45.53 107.30
N ASN A 83 -9.60 46.42 107.68
CA ASN A 83 -8.82 47.20 106.72
C ASN A 83 -7.81 46.33 105.94
N LEU A 84 -7.19 45.32 106.57
CA LEU A 84 -6.28 44.40 105.87
C LEU A 84 -7.01 43.55 104.82
N SER A 85 -8.22 43.08 105.14
CA SER A 85 -9.06 42.33 104.19
C SER A 85 -9.55 43.20 103.02
N SER A 86 -9.87 44.48 103.24
CA SER A 86 -10.26 45.38 102.14
C SER A 86 -9.04 45.75 101.28
N LEU A 87 -7.86 45.91 101.88
CA LEU A 87 -6.59 46.13 101.14
C LEU A 87 -6.15 44.88 100.37
N GLU A 88 -6.31 43.68 100.92
CA GLU A 88 -6.03 42.42 100.21
C GLU A 88 -6.99 42.23 99.03
N GLN A 89 -8.25 42.62 99.17
CA GLN A 89 -9.23 42.58 98.10
C GLN A 89 -8.94 43.64 97.01
N GLU A 90 -8.60 44.88 97.39
CA GLU A 90 -8.15 45.90 96.44
C GLU A 90 -6.84 45.50 95.70
N ILE A 91 -5.89 44.84 96.37
CA ILE A 91 -4.67 44.33 95.75
C ILE A 91 -4.99 43.22 94.75
N SER A 92 -5.89 42.29 95.10
CA SER A 92 -6.37 41.24 94.18
C SER A 92 -7.06 41.84 92.96
N ASP A 93 -7.99 42.78 93.16
CA ASP A 93 -8.70 43.46 92.08
C ASP A 93 -7.72 44.22 91.15
N VAL A 94 -6.70 44.87 91.71
CA VAL A 94 -5.65 45.55 90.93
C VAL A 94 -4.75 44.54 90.19
N GLN A 95 -4.45 43.38 90.77
CA GLN A 95 -3.71 42.31 90.10
C GLN A 95 -4.51 41.67 88.96
N ASP A 96 -5.81 41.46 89.15
CA ASP A 96 -6.71 40.95 88.11
C ASP A 96 -6.86 41.97 86.97
N ILE A 97 -6.97 43.27 87.28
CA ILE A 97 -6.94 44.34 86.27
C ILE A 97 -5.60 44.36 85.51
N ARG A 98 -4.47 44.12 86.19
CA ARG A 98 -3.14 44.08 85.56
C ARG A 98 -2.97 42.87 84.65
N ASN A 99 -3.45 41.70 85.08
CA ASN A 99 -3.45 40.46 84.30
C ASN A 99 -4.38 40.59 83.08
N ALA A 100 -5.58 41.16 83.27
CA ALA A 100 -6.50 41.46 82.18
C ALA A 100 -5.92 42.45 81.17
N ARG A 101 -5.22 43.51 81.62
CA ARG A 101 -4.50 44.43 80.73
C ARG A 101 -3.36 43.76 79.96
N ALA A 102 -2.61 42.88 80.60
CA ALA A 102 -1.53 42.14 79.93
C ALA A 102 -2.07 41.15 78.89
N ALA A 103 -3.18 40.46 79.20
CA ALA A 103 -3.88 39.59 78.26
C ALA A 103 -4.46 40.38 77.07
N ALA A 104 -5.09 41.53 77.31
CA ALA A 104 -5.61 42.40 76.26
C ALA A 104 -4.51 42.92 75.33
N ARG A 105 -3.32 43.26 75.87
CA ARG A 105 -2.16 43.66 75.06
C ARG A 105 -1.64 42.53 74.18
N ARG A 106 -1.53 41.31 74.70
CA ARG A 106 -1.13 40.14 73.88
C ARG A 106 -2.16 39.83 72.78
N ALA A 107 -3.45 39.93 73.11
CA ALA A 107 -4.51 39.72 72.14
C ALA A 107 -4.48 40.76 71.01
N LEU A 108 -4.20 42.03 71.34
CA LEU A 108 -4.01 43.09 70.35
C LEU A 108 -2.81 42.78 69.42
N GLU A 109 -1.67 42.40 69.99
CA GLU A 109 -0.46 42.14 69.22
C GLU A 109 -0.64 40.94 68.26
N ASN A 110 -1.29 39.88 68.72
CA ASN A 110 -1.61 38.72 67.89
C ASN A 110 -2.56 39.07 66.71
N LYS A 111 -3.43 40.06 66.88
CA LYS A 111 -4.29 40.55 65.78
C LYS A 111 -3.49 41.38 64.78
N ARG A 112 -2.51 42.16 65.24
CA ARG A 112 -1.59 42.92 64.37
C ARG A 112 -0.78 42.00 63.49
N THR A 113 -0.10 41.01 64.07
CA THR A 113 0.68 40.03 63.31
C THR A 113 -0.18 39.33 62.28
N LYS A 114 -1.40 38.92 62.66
CA LYS A 114 -2.33 38.28 61.72
C LYS A 114 -2.78 39.19 60.57
N CYS A 115 -2.96 40.49 60.81
CA CYS A 115 -3.23 41.45 59.74
C CYS A 115 -2.04 41.60 58.80
N MET A 116 -0.82 41.70 59.34
CA MET A 116 0.40 41.82 58.53
C MET A 116 0.60 40.59 57.64
N ASP A 117 0.46 39.39 58.21
CA ASP A 117 0.58 38.14 57.45
C ASP A 117 -0.45 38.08 56.30
N MET A 118 -1.68 38.55 56.54
CA MET A 118 -2.72 38.62 55.51
C MET A 118 -2.44 39.69 54.44
N ALA A 119 -1.85 40.83 54.81
CA ALA A 119 -1.46 41.88 53.86
C ALA A 119 -0.30 41.41 52.97
N ASP A 120 0.70 40.74 53.54
CA ASP A 120 1.79 40.11 52.80
C ASP A 120 1.28 39.07 51.79
N GLU A 121 0.31 38.26 52.19
CA GLU A 121 -0.31 37.27 51.31
C GLU A 121 -1.06 37.93 50.14
N VAL A 122 -1.72 39.08 50.36
CA VAL A 122 -2.37 39.86 49.28
C VAL A 122 -1.33 40.31 48.26
N LEU A 123 -0.20 40.86 48.72
CA LEU A 123 0.88 41.33 47.85
C LEU A 123 1.48 40.18 47.03
N GLN A 124 1.69 39.00 47.65
CA GLN A 124 2.19 37.82 46.94
C GLN A 124 1.22 37.33 45.85
N LEU A 125 -0.09 37.34 46.12
CA LEU A 125 -1.10 36.95 45.13
C LEU A 125 -1.27 38.00 44.03
N GLN A 126 -1.15 39.29 44.34
CA GLN A 126 -1.13 40.36 43.33
C GLN A 126 0.05 40.20 42.37
N ASP A 127 1.26 39.91 42.88
CA ASP A 127 2.44 39.65 42.06
C ASP A 127 2.24 38.43 41.15
N LYS A 128 1.67 37.33 41.68
CA LYS A 128 1.36 36.12 40.90
C LYS A 128 0.35 36.38 39.75
N LEU A 129 -0.56 37.34 39.94
CA LEU A 129 -1.56 37.77 38.95
C LEU A 129 -1.09 38.91 38.04
N GLY A 130 0.11 39.47 38.27
CA GLY A 130 0.63 40.62 37.53
C GLY A 130 -0.11 41.94 37.80
N ILE A 131 -0.80 42.05 38.95
CA ILE A 131 -1.50 43.26 39.39
C ILE A 131 -0.47 44.15 40.12
N PRO A 132 -0.39 45.47 39.84
CA PRO A 132 0.53 46.35 40.56
C PRO A 132 0.32 46.28 42.08
N PRO A 133 1.38 46.16 42.90
CA PRO A 133 1.25 46.05 44.34
C PRO A 133 0.63 47.33 44.91
N ASP A 134 -0.42 47.19 45.70
CA ASP A 134 -1.07 48.31 46.39
C ASP A 134 -0.54 48.41 47.83
N GLU A 135 0.44 49.30 48.02
CA GLU A 135 1.10 49.54 49.33
C GLU A 135 0.12 50.03 50.40
N ALA A 136 -1.08 50.49 50.02
CA ALA A 136 -2.12 50.88 50.97
C ALA A 136 -2.64 49.71 51.82
N PHE A 137 -2.34 48.45 51.47
CA PHE A 137 -2.72 47.27 52.27
C PHE A 137 -1.93 47.12 53.58
N ASP A 138 -0.66 47.55 53.59
CA ASP A 138 0.27 47.44 54.72
C ASP A 138 0.32 48.73 55.59
N ASP A 139 -0.28 49.81 55.11
CA ASP A 139 -0.23 51.11 55.76
C ASP A 139 -0.83 51.12 57.19
N ASN A 140 0.04 51.43 58.16
CA ASN A 140 -0.31 51.83 59.53
C ASN A 140 -0.95 50.75 60.44
N ILE A 141 -0.84 49.45 60.09
CA ILE A 141 -1.35 48.32 60.89
C ILE A 141 -0.76 48.28 62.31
N GLU A 142 0.52 48.62 62.46
CA GLU A 142 1.23 48.66 63.75
C GLU A 142 0.64 49.65 64.78
N ASN A 143 -0.14 50.64 64.33
CA ASN A 143 -0.73 51.67 65.18
C ASN A 143 -2.25 51.52 65.35
N MET A 144 -2.87 50.48 64.77
CA MET A 144 -4.31 50.24 64.85
C MET A 144 -4.72 49.68 66.21
N ASP A 145 -5.92 50.04 66.68
CA ASP A 145 -6.52 49.47 67.87
C ASP A 145 -7.21 48.12 67.56
N SER A 146 -7.73 47.44 68.58
CA SER A 146 -8.28 46.08 68.44
C SER A 146 -9.48 46.01 67.50
N ALA A 147 -10.29 47.08 67.42
CA ALA A 147 -11.48 47.12 66.58
C ALA A 147 -11.11 47.45 65.13
N ASP A 148 -10.18 48.40 64.94
CA ASP A 148 -9.63 48.74 63.63
C ASP A 148 -8.95 47.50 62.99
N LEU A 149 -8.19 46.72 63.77
CA LEU A 149 -7.57 45.47 63.29
C LEU A 149 -8.60 44.42 62.87
N ASP A 150 -9.68 44.25 63.62
CA ASP A 150 -10.74 43.30 63.24
C ASP A 150 -11.40 43.71 61.91
N LEU A 151 -11.61 45.01 61.68
CA LEU A 151 -12.13 45.52 60.41
C LEU A 151 -11.15 45.26 59.27
N ARG A 152 -9.85 45.50 59.52
CA ARG A 152 -8.80 45.29 58.52
C ARG A 152 -8.63 43.83 58.13
N MET A 153 -8.73 42.90 59.09
CA MET A 153 -8.75 41.46 58.80
C MET A 153 -9.92 41.08 57.90
N VAL A 154 -11.10 41.70 58.08
CA VAL A 154 -12.27 41.42 57.23
C VAL A 154 -12.03 41.93 55.81
N GLU A 155 -11.49 43.13 55.64
CA GLU A 155 -11.13 43.68 54.32
C GLU A 155 -10.09 42.80 53.61
N LEU A 156 -8.97 42.50 54.27
CA LEU A 156 -7.91 41.67 53.72
C LEU A 156 -8.40 40.26 53.39
N SER A 157 -9.27 39.67 54.24
CA SER A 157 -9.87 38.36 53.95
C SER A 157 -10.72 38.37 52.67
N HIS A 158 -11.41 39.47 52.40
CA HIS A 158 -12.23 39.62 51.19
C HIS A 158 -11.35 39.72 49.94
N VAL A 159 -10.29 40.52 50.01
CA VAL A 159 -9.32 40.71 48.92
C VAL A 159 -8.55 39.41 48.64
N LEU A 160 -8.01 38.75 49.66
CA LEU A 160 -7.34 37.45 49.52
C LEU A 160 -8.21 36.42 48.81
N ARG A 161 -9.49 36.35 49.16
CA ARG A 161 -10.44 35.42 48.53
C ARG A 161 -10.69 35.74 47.06
N LEU A 162 -10.82 37.02 46.69
CA LEU A 162 -11.00 37.41 45.29
C LEU A 162 -9.74 37.10 44.47
N LEU A 163 -8.55 37.39 45.03
CA LEU A 163 -7.28 37.10 44.36
C LEU A 163 -7.04 35.59 44.25
N ARG A 164 -7.31 34.80 45.30
CA ARG A 164 -7.23 33.32 45.23
C ARG A 164 -8.16 32.76 44.16
N ARG A 165 -9.41 33.21 44.10
CA ARG A 165 -10.36 32.80 43.06
C ARG A 165 -9.88 33.12 41.64
N GLU A 166 -9.26 34.29 41.44
CA GLU A 166 -8.72 34.64 40.13
C GLU A 166 -7.49 33.80 39.77
N VAL A 167 -6.64 33.48 40.76
CA VAL A 167 -5.51 32.54 40.59
C VAL A 167 -6.03 31.15 40.23
N ASP A 168 -7.01 30.62 40.96
CA ASP A 168 -7.59 29.30 40.71
C ASP A 168 -8.31 29.25 39.36
N HIS A 169 -8.99 30.34 38.96
CA HIS A 169 -9.59 30.46 37.63
C HIS A 169 -8.53 30.49 36.53
N GLN A 170 -7.44 31.26 36.68
CA GLN A 170 -6.33 31.25 35.74
C GLN A 170 -5.62 29.89 35.68
N ASP A 171 -5.46 29.21 36.82
CA ASP A 171 -4.82 27.90 36.89
C ASP A 171 -5.74 26.81 36.28
N ALA A 172 -7.06 26.90 36.47
CA ALA A 172 -8.05 26.04 35.80
C ALA A 172 -8.15 26.32 34.29
N GLU A 173 -8.10 27.57 33.85
CA GLU A 173 -8.02 27.96 32.43
C GLU A 173 -6.71 27.44 31.81
N LYS A 174 -5.56 27.63 32.48
CA LYS A 174 -4.27 27.07 32.04
C LYS A 174 -4.31 25.54 32.03
N MET A 175 -5.03 24.89 32.93
CA MET A 175 -5.19 23.43 32.95
C MET A 175 -6.11 22.95 31.83
N LYS A 176 -7.23 23.62 31.57
CA LYS A 176 -8.09 23.38 30.39
C LYS A 176 -7.32 23.59 29.09
N GLU A 177 -6.49 24.63 29.02
CA GLU A 177 -5.63 24.89 27.87
C GLU A 177 -4.52 23.84 27.75
N ARG A 178 -3.93 23.38 28.86
CA ARG A 178 -2.97 22.26 28.86
C ARG A 178 -3.62 20.93 28.47
N LEU A 179 -4.86 20.67 28.88
CA LEU A 179 -5.61 19.46 28.52
C LEU A 179 -6.02 19.51 27.05
N ARG A 180 -6.52 20.65 26.55
CA ARG A 180 -6.75 20.87 25.12
C ARG A 180 -5.47 20.74 24.32
N ARG A 181 -4.37 21.39 24.74
CA ARG A 181 -3.06 21.23 24.09
C ARG A 181 -2.52 19.81 24.16
N LYS A 182 -2.75 19.06 25.23
CA LYS A 182 -2.37 17.63 25.30
C LYS A 182 -3.25 16.78 24.37
N GLN A 183 -4.54 17.09 24.26
CA GLN A 183 -5.45 16.40 23.34
C GLN A 183 -5.14 16.74 21.88
N ASP A 184 -4.80 18.00 21.60
CA ASP A 184 -4.31 18.49 20.32
C ASP A 184 -2.91 17.91 20.02
N GLU A 185 -2.00 17.80 20.99
CA GLU A 185 -0.69 17.14 20.83
C GLU A 185 -0.83 15.63 20.60
N VAL A 186 -1.79 14.95 21.24
CA VAL A 186 -2.04 13.51 21.02
C VAL A 186 -2.66 13.30 19.66
N THR A 187 -3.62 14.13 19.24
CA THR A 187 -4.22 14.06 17.90
C THR A 187 -3.23 14.49 16.81
N GLU A 188 -2.39 15.50 17.06
CA GLU A 188 -1.31 15.92 16.17
C GLU A 188 -0.22 14.86 16.09
N LYS A 189 0.19 14.23 17.20
CA LYS A 189 1.11 13.08 17.18
C LYS A 189 0.52 11.88 16.45
N ARG A 190 -0.78 11.60 16.59
CA ARG A 190 -1.48 10.56 15.82
C ARG A 190 -1.46 10.89 14.33
N MET A 191 -1.84 12.12 13.97
CA MET A 191 -1.81 12.61 12.59
C MET A 191 -0.38 12.63 12.02
N LEU A 192 0.64 12.95 12.82
CA LEU A 192 2.05 12.91 12.43
C LEU A 192 2.55 11.48 12.29
N GLN A 193 2.21 10.56 13.19
CA GLN A 193 2.57 9.14 13.07
C GLN A 193 1.88 8.49 11.88
N GLU A 194 0.60 8.82 11.65
CA GLU A 194 -0.18 8.32 10.51
C GLU A 194 0.31 8.94 9.20
N LYS A 195 0.68 10.23 9.20
CA LYS A 195 1.35 10.89 8.09
C LYS A 195 2.75 10.33 7.85
N GLU A 196 3.57 10.10 8.87
CA GLU A 196 4.90 9.50 8.75
C GLU A 196 4.79 8.06 8.23
N LYS A 197 3.77 7.31 8.66
CA LYS A 197 3.46 5.99 8.12
C LYS A 197 3.05 6.08 6.65
N MET A 198 2.15 6.98 6.30
CA MET A 198 1.74 7.21 4.89
C MET A 198 2.90 7.73 4.03
N ASP A 199 3.74 8.62 4.55
CA ASP A 199 4.91 9.17 3.84
C ASP A 199 5.99 8.09 3.69
N LEU A 200 6.17 7.20 4.67
CA LEU A 200 7.04 6.03 4.58
C LEU A 200 6.50 5.02 3.57
N GLU A 201 5.21 4.72 3.60
CA GLU A 201 4.54 3.85 2.63
C GLU A 201 4.61 4.46 1.22
N GLU A 202 4.34 5.76 1.05
CA GLU A 202 4.46 6.46 -0.22
C GLU A 202 5.91 6.45 -0.71
N LYS A 203 6.90 6.63 0.17
CA LYS A 203 8.31 6.56 -0.19
C LYS A 203 8.71 5.14 -0.60
N ILE A 204 8.28 4.11 0.13
CA ILE A 204 8.51 2.70 -0.21
C ILE A 204 7.86 2.37 -1.56
N LEU A 205 6.64 2.84 -1.79
CA LEU A 205 5.92 2.65 -3.06
C LEU A 205 6.56 3.42 -4.21
N LYS A 206 7.04 4.66 -3.99
CA LYS A 206 7.79 5.44 -4.99
C LYS A 206 9.12 4.79 -5.33
N ASP A 207 9.85 4.30 -4.33
CA ASP A 207 11.10 3.56 -4.54
C ASP A 207 10.85 2.23 -5.25
N ARG A 208 9.78 1.51 -4.91
CA ARG A 208 9.36 0.28 -5.61
C ARG A 208 8.94 0.56 -7.04
N LEU A 209 8.14 1.60 -7.28
CA LEU A 209 7.72 2.02 -8.61
C LEU A 209 8.91 2.45 -9.46
N LYS A 210 9.88 3.16 -8.87
CA LYS A 210 11.12 3.53 -9.54
C LYS A 210 11.93 2.30 -9.94
N LYS A 211 12.10 1.34 -9.02
CA LYS A 211 12.77 0.06 -9.33
C LYS A 211 12.06 -0.70 -10.44
N MET A 212 10.73 -0.80 -10.40
CA MET A 212 9.95 -1.45 -11.46
C MET A 212 10.11 -0.76 -12.82
N LYS A 213 10.10 0.58 -12.86
CA LYS A 213 10.34 1.33 -14.10
C LYS A 213 11.76 1.15 -14.63
N ASP A 214 12.74 1.13 -13.74
CA ASP A 214 14.14 0.90 -14.10
C ASP A 214 14.35 -0.54 -14.60
N GLU A 215 13.69 -1.54 -14.00
CA GLU A 215 13.67 -2.94 -14.45
C GLU A 215 13.00 -3.09 -15.82
N GLU A 216 11.82 -2.50 -16.01
CA GLU A 216 11.06 -2.56 -17.26
C GLU A 216 11.80 -1.85 -18.40
N ALA A 217 12.49 -0.73 -18.10
CA ALA A 217 13.39 -0.09 -19.05
C ALA A 217 14.59 -0.97 -19.41
N LEU A 218 15.13 -1.73 -18.45
CA LEU A 218 16.22 -2.69 -18.71
C LEU A 218 15.75 -3.82 -19.64
N ARG A 219 14.60 -4.44 -19.33
CA ARG A 219 13.97 -5.47 -20.17
C ARG A 219 13.70 -4.97 -21.57
N TYR A 220 13.11 -3.78 -21.70
CA TYR A 220 12.86 -3.13 -22.98
C TYR A 220 14.14 -2.94 -23.81
N ASN A 221 15.23 -2.49 -23.17
CA ASN A 221 16.51 -2.29 -23.87
C ASN A 221 17.13 -3.62 -24.33
N ILE A 222 17.00 -4.70 -23.55
CA ILE A 222 17.52 -6.02 -23.90
C ILE A 222 16.71 -6.62 -25.08
N GLU A 223 15.38 -6.54 -25.04
CA GLU A 223 14.51 -7.07 -26.10
C GLU A 223 14.71 -6.36 -27.45
N ASN A 224 14.98 -5.05 -27.41
CA ASN A 224 15.13 -4.20 -28.61
C ASN A 224 16.58 -4.01 -29.08
N ALA A 225 17.56 -4.67 -28.45
CA ALA A 225 18.94 -4.66 -28.92
C ALA A 225 19.02 -5.32 -30.32
N LYS A 226 19.67 -4.64 -31.27
CA LYS A 226 19.78 -5.11 -32.65
C LYS A 226 21.10 -5.79 -32.96
N THR A 227 22.13 -5.53 -32.15
CA THR A 227 23.46 -6.10 -32.31
C THR A 227 23.97 -6.66 -30.98
N ILE A 228 24.91 -7.60 -31.06
CA ILE A 228 25.56 -8.17 -29.85
C ILE A 228 26.30 -7.08 -29.08
N GLU A 229 26.91 -6.11 -29.77
CA GLU A 229 27.60 -4.98 -29.14
C GLU A 229 26.64 -4.08 -28.33
N GLU A 230 25.43 -3.84 -28.84
CA GLU A 230 24.38 -3.11 -28.13
C GLU A 230 23.90 -3.89 -26.89
N LEU A 231 23.70 -5.22 -27.04
CA LEU A 231 23.28 -6.11 -25.96
C LEU A 231 24.32 -6.19 -24.83
N GLU A 232 25.61 -6.34 -25.16
CA GLU A 232 26.72 -6.45 -24.21
C GLU A 232 27.06 -5.11 -23.53
N ALA A 233 26.67 -3.98 -24.13
CA ALA A 233 26.81 -2.66 -23.51
C ALA A 233 25.77 -2.40 -22.39
N ILE A 234 24.71 -3.21 -22.29
CA ILE A 234 23.67 -3.06 -21.27
C ILE A 234 24.23 -3.49 -19.91
N LYS A 235 24.35 -2.52 -19.01
CA LYS A 235 24.89 -2.75 -17.66
C LYS A 235 23.77 -3.16 -16.70
N ILE A 236 23.77 -4.41 -16.27
CA ILE A 236 22.84 -4.90 -15.25
C ILE A 236 23.26 -4.39 -13.88
N THR A 237 22.38 -3.65 -13.19
CA THR A 237 22.65 -3.03 -11.89
C THR A 237 21.91 -3.66 -10.71
N THR A 238 21.10 -4.70 -10.94
CA THR A 238 20.32 -5.36 -9.87
C THR A 238 21.20 -6.23 -8.95
N LYS A 239 20.79 -6.35 -7.69
CA LYS A 239 21.42 -7.18 -6.64
C LYS A 239 20.56 -8.40 -6.26
N ASP A 240 19.35 -8.51 -6.79
CA ASP A 240 18.45 -9.63 -6.54
C ASP A 240 18.87 -10.80 -7.44
N GLU A 241 19.19 -11.96 -6.83
CA GLU A 241 19.68 -13.13 -7.55
C GLU A 241 18.62 -13.72 -8.49
N LYS A 242 17.33 -13.60 -8.17
CA LYS A 242 16.26 -14.09 -9.02
C LYS A 242 16.09 -13.21 -10.27
N GLU A 243 16.04 -11.90 -10.07
CA GLU A 243 15.95 -10.91 -11.15
C GLU A 243 17.19 -10.95 -12.05
N LEU A 244 18.37 -11.12 -11.45
CA LEU A 244 19.63 -11.30 -12.17
C LEU A 244 19.59 -12.55 -13.05
N LYS A 245 19.05 -13.67 -12.54
CA LYS A 245 18.90 -14.91 -13.30
C LYS A 245 17.94 -14.73 -14.48
N GLU A 246 16.78 -14.12 -14.25
CA GLU A 246 15.78 -13.84 -15.31
C GLU A 246 16.32 -12.90 -16.39
N LEU A 247 17.02 -11.82 -16.01
CA LEU A 247 17.62 -10.88 -16.96
C LEU A 247 18.77 -11.51 -17.74
N ASN A 248 19.58 -12.36 -17.12
CA ASN A 248 20.63 -13.11 -17.82
C ASN A 248 20.05 -14.13 -18.79
N GLU A 249 19.00 -14.84 -18.41
CA GLU A 249 18.28 -15.76 -19.29
C GLU A 249 17.68 -15.01 -20.49
N LEU A 250 17.10 -13.83 -20.26
CA LEU A 250 16.56 -12.96 -21.30
C LEU A 250 17.66 -12.42 -22.23
N ILE A 251 18.85 -12.12 -21.72
CA ILE A 251 20.03 -11.79 -22.53
C ILE A 251 20.46 -12.98 -23.39
N GLU A 252 20.55 -14.19 -22.84
CA GLU A 252 20.96 -15.38 -23.62
C GLU A 252 19.96 -15.71 -24.72
N ILE A 253 18.65 -15.58 -24.45
CA ILE A 253 17.60 -15.76 -25.47
C ILE A 253 17.75 -14.72 -26.59
N ASN A 254 17.90 -13.43 -26.26
CA ASN A 254 18.07 -12.38 -27.26
C ASN A 254 19.41 -12.48 -28.00
N ARG A 255 20.46 -12.96 -27.32
CA ARG A 255 21.76 -13.22 -27.94
C ARG A 255 21.65 -14.32 -28.99
N ALA A 256 20.96 -15.42 -28.68
CA ALA A 256 20.69 -16.48 -29.64
C ALA A 256 19.86 -15.97 -30.82
N ARG A 257 18.83 -15.15 -30.57
CA ARG A 257 18.05 -14.48 -31.64
C ARG A 257 18.93 -13.65 -32.56
N ILE A 258 19.74 -12.74 -32.00
CA ILE A 258 20.59 -11.83 -32.79
C ILE A 258 21.63 -12.62 -33.60
N ILE A 259 22.23 -13.67 -33.01
CA ILE A 259 23.17 -14.54 -33.73
C ILE A 259 22.47 -15.23 -34.91
N GLN A 260 21.28 -15.78 -34.68
CA GLN A 260 20.50 -16.42 -35.73
C GLN A 260 20.13 -15.42 -36.84
N GLU A 261 19.65 -14.22 -36.48
CA GLU A 261 19.34 -13.16 -37.44
C GLU A 261 20.57 -12.72 -38.25
N GLU A 262 21.75 -12.62 -37.63
CA GLU A 262 23.01 -12.32 -38.34
C GLU A 262 23.43 -13.47 -39.28
N GLU A 263 23.28 -14.73 -38.86
CA GLU A 263 23.56 -15.90 -39.69
C GLU A 263 22.59 -15.99 -40.87
N ASP A 264 21.29 -15.80 -40.65
CA ASP A 264 20.27 -15.78 -41.69
C ASP A 264 20.54 -14.66 -42.70
N LEU A 265 20.94 -13.47 -42.23
CA LEU A 265 21.30 -12.36 -43.11
C LEU A 265 22.55 -12.66 -43.93
N ARG A 266 23.56 -13.34 -43.35
CA ARG A 266 24.74 -13.81 -44.10
C ARG A 266 24.36 -14.84 -45.14
N HIS A 267 23.52 -15.81 -44.79
CA HIS A 267 23.04 -16.85 -45.71
C HIS A 267 22.27 -16.21 -46.87
N LEU A 268 21.41 -15.23 -46.59
CA LEU A 268 20.67 -14.48 -47.61
C LEU A 268 21.60 -13.69 -48.55
N GLN A 269 22.57 -12.94 -48.01
CA GLN A 269 23.54 -12.20 -48.82
C GLN A 269 24.34 -13.15 -49.74
N LYS A 270 24.78 -14.28 -49.19
CA LYS A 270 25.55 -15.28 -49.94
C LYS A 270 24.69 -15.98 -50.99
N PHE A 271 23.42 -16.21 -50.70
CA PHE A 271 22.45 -16.72 -51.66
C PHE A 271 22.25 -15.76 -52.83
N GLU A 272 22.07 -14.46 -52.56
CA GLU A 272 21.95 -13.43 -53.61
C GLU A 272 23.21 -13.37 -54.48
N GLU A 273 24.40 -13.33 -53.85
CA GLU A 273 25.69 -13.32 -54.55
C GLU A 273 25.85 -14.56 -55.46
N LEU A 274 25.63 -15.76 -54.93
CA LEU A 274 25.76 -17.01 -55.69
C LEU A 274 24.73 -17.10 -56.81
N ASN A 275 23.49 -16.68 -56.57
CA ASN A 275 22.44 -16.69 -57.59
C ASN A 275 22.77 -15.73 -58.72
N GLU A 276 23.32 -14.54 -58.41
CA GLU A 276 23.76 -13.57 -59.41
C GLU A 276 24.93 -14.13 -60.25
N ILE A 277 25.93 -14.76 -59.61
CA ILE A 277 27.08 -15.36 -60.31
C ILE A 277 26.64 -16.51 -61.23
N ILE A 278 25.75 -17.40 -60.74
CA ILE A 278 25.19 -18.49 -61.55
C ILE A 278 24.43 -17.92 -62.75
N PHE A 279 23.60 -16.90 -62.55
CA PHE A 279 22.81 -16.30 -63.63
C PHE A 279 23.68 -15.60 -64.69
N ASN A 280 24.74 -14.90 -64.26
CA ASN A 280 25.62 -14.12 -65.12
C ASN A 280 26.72 -14.94 -65.80
N SER A 281 26.92 -16.21 -65.45
CA SER A 281 27.90 -17.09 -66.09
C SER A 281 27.59 -17.30 -67.58
N GLU A 282 28.56 -17.04 -68.46
CA GLU A 282 28.37 -17.06 -69.91
C GLU A 282 28.79 -18.38 -70.56
N THR A 283 29.67 -19.14 -69.91
CA THR A 283 30.21 -20.42 -70.40
C THR A 283 30.05 -21.55 -69.39
N VAL A 284 30.07 -22.80 -69.86
CA VAL A 284 29.98 -23.98 -68.98
C VAL A 284 31.19 -24.05 -68.04
N ALA A 285 32.38 -23.69 -68.54
CA ALA A 285 33.62 -23.70 -67.75
C ALA A 285 33.62 -22.68 -66.60
N GLU A 286 33.00 -21.52 -66.78
CA GLU A 286 32.83 -20.53 -65.70
C GLU A 286 31.86 -21.05 -64.63
N LEU A 287 30.78 -21.70 -65.05
CA LEU A 287 29.77 -22.26 -64.15
C LEU A 287 30.37 -23.39 -63.28
N GLU A 288 31.15 -24.30 -63.85
CA GLU A 288 31.75 -25.46 -63.16
C GLU A 288 32.78 -25.08 -62.06
N VAL A 289 33.28 -23.84 -62.06
CA VAL A 289 34.22 -23.34 -61.04
C VAL A 289 33.49 -22.87 -59.78
N ILE A 290 32.19 -22.57 -59.87
CA ILE A 290 31.39 -22.03 -58.76
C ILE A 290 31.18 -23.12 -57.69
N LYS A 291 31.49 -22.80 -56.44
CA LYS A 291 31.18 -23.64 -55.28
C LYS A 291 30.01 -23.05 -54.51
N ILE A 292 28.93 -23.81 -54.37
CA ILE A 292 27.73 -23.41 -53.65
C ILE A 292 27.88 -23.86 -52.18
N GLU A 293 28.39 -22.98 -51.32
CA GLU A 293 28.64 -23.26 -49.90
C GLU A 293 28.27 -22.06 -49.01
N GLY A 294 27.75 -22.30 -47.80
CA GLY A 294 27.42 -21.27 -46.80
C GLY A 294 26.08 -20.58 -47.01
N VAL A 295 25.09 -21.34 -47.46
CA VAL A 295 23.66 -21.01 -47.54
C VAL A 295 22.89 -22.10 -46.79
N ASN A 296 21.63 -21.86 -46.40
CA ASN A 296 20.83 -22.89 -45.74
C ASN A 296 20.36 -23.98 -46.73
N GLU A 297 19.80 -25.09 -46.24
CA GLU A 297 19.45 -26.26 -47.08
C GLU A 297 18.39 -25.94 -48.15
N GLU A 298 17.38 -25.14 -47.81
CA GLU A 298 16.33 -24.73 -48.75
C GLU A 298 16.90 -23.83 -49.87
N GLN A 299 17.75 -22.86 -49.51
CA GLN A 299 18.46 -22.02 -50.47
C GLN A 299 19.44 -22.82 -51.34
N LEU A 300 20.10 -23.83 -50.78
CA LEU A 300 21.00 -24.73 -51.49
C LEU A 300 20.25 -25.50 -52.58
N GLU A 301 19.06 -26.01 -52.29
CA GLU A 301 18.23 -26.71 -53.27
C GLU A 301 17.83 -25.80 -54.44
N ILE A 302 17.41 -24.56 -54.13
CA ILE A 302 17.07 -23.55 -55.14
C ILE A 302 18.30 -23.22 -56.02
N LEU A 303 19.47 -22.97 -55.42
CA LEU A 303 20.69 -22.67 -56.16
C LEU A 303 21.14 -23.87 -57.03
N ASN A 304 21.00 -25.10 -56.54
CA ASN A 304 21.32 -26.30 -57.32
C ASN A 304 20.38 -26.50 -58.51
N ASN A 305 19.09 -26.18 -58.35
CA ASN A 305 18.13 -26.17 -59.46
C ASN A 305 18.48 -25.09 -60.49
N ASN A 306 18.76 -23.85 -60.04
CA ASN A 306 19.16 -22.76 -60.92
C ASN A 306 20.47 -23.08 -61.66
N TYR A 307 21.45 -23.65 -60.97
CA TYR A 307 22.70 -24.15 -61.55
C TYR A 307 22.43 -25.18 -62.65
N SER A 308 21.63 -26.20 -62.35
CA SER A 308 21.32 -27.28 -63.29
C SER A 308 20.59 -26.78 -64.54
N GLN A 309 19.64 -25.86 -64.37
CA GLN A 309 18.94 -25.22 -65.49
C GLN A 309 19.89 -24.37 -66.34
N ARG A 310 20.75 -23.55 -65.72
CA ARG A 310 21.73 -22.72 -66.42
C ARG A 310 22.76 -23.57 -67.16
N HIS A 311 23.28 -24.62 -66.52
CA HIS A 311 24.21 -25.57 -67.12
C HIS A 311 23.62 -26.21 -68.38
N LYS A 312 22.37 -26.70 -68.31
CA LYS A 312 21.67 -27.28 -69.46
C LYS A 312 21.50 -26.29 -70.61
N LEU A 313 21.20 -25.03 -70.29
CA LEU A 313 21.04 -23.96 -71.28
C LEU A 313 22.37 -23.63 -71.98
N LEU A 314 23.45 -23.44 -71.21
CA LEU A 314 24.78 -23.12 -71.75
C LEU A 314 25.36 -24.28 -72.58
N LEU A 315 25.20 -25.53 -72.13
CA LEU A 315 25.58 -26.73 -72.87
C LEU A 315 24.81 -26.83 -74.21
N GLY A 316 23.50 -26.52 -74.18
CA GLY A 316 22.67 -26.43 -75.38
C GLY A 316 23.16 -25.35 -76.35
N ARG A 317 23.62 -24.21 -75.83
CA ARG A 317 24.16 -23.11 -76.66
C ARG A 317 25.51 -23.45 -77.28
N GLU A 318 26.41 -24.10 -76.54
CA GLU A 318 27.72 -24.54 -77.07
C GLU A 318 27.56 -25.61 -78.15
N THR A 319 26.64 -26.57 -77.95
CA THR A 319 26.35 -27.60 -78.95
C THR A 319 25.75 -26.99 -80.21
N LEU A 320 24.81 -26.04 -80.07
CA LEU A 320 24.27 -25.27 -81.20
C LEU A 320 25.36 -24.49 -81.94
N ALA A 321 26.26 -23.80 -81.22
CA ALA A 321 27.35 -23.03 -81.82
C ALA A 321 28.32 -23.91 -82.61
N LYS A 322 28.67 -25.10 -82.09
CA LYS A 322 29.47 -26.10 -82.81
C LYS A 322 28.76 -26.60 -84.07
N GLN A 323 27.46 -26.89 -83.98
CA GLN A 323 26.65 -27.32 -85.12
C GLN A 323 26.53 -26.22 -86.19
N LEU A 324 26.35 -24.96 -85.80
CA LEU A 324 26.29 -23.82 -86.73
C LEU A 324 27.62 -23.59 -87.44
N LYS A 325 28.74 -23.62 -86.70
CA LYS A 325 30.07 -23.50 -87.31
C LYS A 325 30.35 -24.62 -88.31
N ARG A 326 30.03 -25.86 -87.94
CA ARG A 326 30.18 -27.02 -88.83
C ARG A 326 29.27 -26.92 -90.07
N TYR A 327 28.07 -26.38 -89.89
CA TYR A 327 27.14 -26.09 -91.00
C TYR A 327 27.72 -25.06 -91.97
N GLU A 328 28.29 -23.96 -91.47
CA GLU A 328 28.98 -22.95 -92.29
C GLU A 328 30.19 -23.54 -93.05
N GLU A 329 31.05 -24.30 -92.37
CA GLU A 329 32.20 -24.99 -92.99
C GLU A 329 31.78 -25.92 -94.14
N LEU A 330 30.67 -26.63 -93.98
CA LEU A 330 30.15 -27.55 -95.02
C LEU A 330 29.52 -26.79 -96.19
N ILE A 331 28.84 -25.66 -95.95
CA ILE A 331 28.34 -24.79 -97.05
C ILE A 331 29.52 -24.26 -97.85
N GLU A 332 30.55 -23.72 -97.19
CA GLU A 332 31.72 -23.16 -97.86
C GLU A 332 32.46 -24.21 -98.70
N GLN A 333 32.54 -25.45 -98.23
CA GLN A 333 33.08 -26.56 -99.01
C GLN A 333 32.21 -26.87 -100.25
N ILE A 334 30.90 -26.96 -100.10
CA ILE A 334 29.97 -27.25 -101.21
C ILE A 334 30.00 -26.14 -102.27
N GLU A 335 30.07 -24.87 -101.87
CA GLU A 335 30.08 -23.73 -102.81
C GLU A 335 31.34 -23.68 -103.67
N ASN A 336 32.48 -24.09 -103.13
CA ASN A 336 33.80 -24.04 -103.78
C ASN A 336 34.10 -25.21 -104.72
N PHE A 337 33.25 -26.25 -104.79
CA PHE A 337 33.45 -27.35 -105.73
C PHE A 337 33.19 -26.94 -107.17
N GLU A 338 34.11 -27.33 -108.05
CA GLU A 338 34.08 -27.02 -109.49
C GLU A 338 33.93 -28.30 -110.34
N GLU A 339 34.19 -29.48 -109.76
CA GLU A 339 34.08 -30.77 -110.44
C GLU A 339 33.00 -31.66 -109.81
N LEU A 340 32.28 -32.43 -110.64
CA LEU A 340 31.16 -33.27 -110.19
C LEU A 340 31.58 -34.40 -109.23
N GLU A 341 32.81 -34.89 -109.35
CA GLU A 341 33.36 -35.97 -108.51
C GLU A 341 33.64 -35.51 -107.06
N GLU A 342 33.82 -34.22 -106.82
CA GLU A 342 34.06 -33.66 -105.48
C GLU A 342 32.81 -33.74 -104.60
N PHE A 343 31.63 -33.54 -105.19
CA PHE A 343 30.35 -33.67 -104.49
C PHE A 343 30.10 -35.11 -104.02
N ASP A 344 30.44 -36.11 -104.82
CA ASP A 344 30.17 -37.52 -104.49
C ASP A 344 31.01 -38.02 -103.30
N ASN A 345 32.17 -37.40 -103.06
CA ASN A 345 33.08 -37.74 -101.95
C ASN A 345 32.80 -36.99 -100.64
N LEU A 346 31.93 -35.96 -100.64
CA LEU A 346 31.63 -35.16 -99.44
C LEU A 346 30.68 -35.88 -98.48
N VAL A 347 31.10 -36.05 -97.23
CA VAL A 347 30.29 -36.59 -96.11
C VAL A 347 29.76 -35.43 -95.25
N ILE A 348 28.43 -35.31 -95.14
CA ILE A 348 27.79 -34.31 -94.28
C ILE A 348 27.59 -34.91 -92.88
N ASP A 349 28.35 -34.41 -91.90
CA ASP A 349 28.28 -34.83 -90.49
C ASP A 349 28.45 -33.66 -89.51
N GLY A 350 28.11 -33.87 -88.24
CA GLY A 350 28.31 -32.87 -87.18
C GLY A 350 27.32 -31.70 -87.15
N VAL A 351 26.18 -31.82 -87.83
CA VAL A 351 25.08 -30.84 -87.86
C VAL A 351 23.76 -31.47 -87.39
N ASN A 352 22.74 -30.67 -87.08
CA ASN A 352 21.44 -31.21 -86.66
C ASN A 352 20.65 -31.82 -87.85
N ALA A 353 19.64 -32.64 -87.56
CA ALA A 353 18.91 -33.40 -88.59
C ALA A 353 18.19 -32.53 -89.64
N ARG A 354 17.81 -31.29 -89.28
CA ARG A 354 17.22 -30.33 -90.22
C ARG A 354 18.27 -29.71 -91.12
N GLN A 355 19.36 -29.22 -90.52
CA GLN A 355 20.54 -28.69 -91.22
C GLN A 355 21.16 -29.72 -92.17
N MET A 356 21.18 -31.01 -91.78
CA MET A 356 21.65 -32.11 -92.61
C MET A 356 20.82 -32.25 -93.89
N LYS A 357 19.48 -32.17 -93.78
CA LYS A 357 18.58 -32.19 -94.94
C LYS A 357 18.77 -30.96 -95.82
N GLU A 358 18.91 -29.79 -95.22
CA GLU A 358 19.15 -28.53 -95.94
C GLU A 358 20.52 -28.56 -96.67
N LEU A 359 21.59 -29.04 -96.03
CA LEU A 359 22.90 -29.21 -96.66
C LEU A 359 22.88 -30.25 -97.79
N GLU A 360 22.13 -31.34 -97.67
CA GLU A 360 21.94 -32.29 -98.78
C GLU A 360 21.17 -31.67 -99.95
N GLN A 361 20.17 -30.84 -99.66
CA GLN A 361 19.49 -30.06 -100.69
C GLN A 361 20.44 -29.06 -101.36
N ILE A 362 21.24 -28.31 -100.59
CA ILE A 362 22.24 -27.36 -101.10
C ILE A 362 23.30 -28.09 -101.93
N LYS A 363 23.81 -29.23 -101.46
CA LYS A 363 24.75 -30.11 -102.17
C LYS A 363 24.18 -30.57 -103.51
N SER A 364 22.94 -31.05 -103.52
CA SER A 364 22.24 -31.47 -104.73
C SER A 364 22.03 -30.30 -105.71
N MET A 365 21.54 -29.16 -105.23
CA MET A 365 21.35 -27.95 -106.04
C MET A 365 22.66 -27.44 -106.63
N ARG A 366 23.73 -27.35 -105.83
CA ARG A 366 25.02 -26.85 -106.31
C ARG A 366 25.67 -27.82 -107.30
N ARG A 367 25.56 -29.13 -107.08
CA ARG A 367 25.96 -30.16 -108.05
C ARG A 367 25.22 -29.98 -109.39
N MET A 368 23.91 -29.71 -109.35
CA MET A 368 23.12 -29.41 -110.56
C MET A 368 23.58 -28.09 -111.22
N ILE A 369 23.91 -27.04 -110.47
CA ILE A 369 24.41 -25.77 -111.02
C ILE A 369 25.76 -25.96 -111.74
N VAL A 370 26.70 -26.69 -111.13
CA VAL A 370 28.01 -26.99 -111.74
C VAL A 370 27.85 -27.84 -112.99
N ALA A 371 26.97 -28.85 -112.97
CA ALA A 371 26.59 -29.61 -114.17
C ALA A 371 25.95 -28.71 -115.25
N ASN A 372 25.08 -27.79 -114.85
CA ASN A 372 24.41 -26.85 -115.77
C ASN A 372 25.43 -25.96 -116.49
N ILE A 373 26.35 -25.31 -115.76
CA ILE A 373 27.41 -24.46 -116.33
C ILE A 373 28.31 -25.27 -117.27
N MET A 374 28.60 -26.53 -116.94
CA MET A 374 29.35 -27.43 -117.82
C MET A 374 28.62 -27.65 -119.16
N TYR A 375 27.31 -27.95 -119.14
CA TYR A 375 26.51 -28.17 -120.35
C TYR A 375 26.18 -26.87 -121.10
N GLU A 376 25.87 -25.75 -120.44
CA GLU A 376 25.64 -24.44 -121.08
C GLU A 376 26.86 -24.03 -121.91
N ASN A 377 28.06 -24.21 -121.39
CA ASN A 377 29.30 -23.95 -122.13
C ASN A 377 29.48 -24.89 -123.33
N MET A 378 28.99 -26.13 -123.25
CA MET A 378 28.99 -27.06 -124.40
C MET A 378 27.95 -26.68 -125.46
N ILE A 379 26.76 -26.17 -125.06
CA ILE A 379 25.65 -25.82 -125.96
C ILE A 379 25.86 -24.46 -126.62
N SER A 380 26.22 -23.43 -125.85
CA SER A 380 26.38 -22.05 -126.32
C SER A 380 27.53 -21.86 -127.31
N ASN A 381 28.59 -22.66 -127.19
CA ASN A 381 29.73 -22.67 -128.10
C ASN A 381 29.55 -23.62 -129.30
N SER A 382 28.41 -24.32 -129.41
CA SER A 382 28.16 -25.26 -130.51
C SER A 382 27.58 -24.53 -131.73
N GLU A 383 28.25 -24.69 -132.87
CA GLU A 383 27.85 -24.10 -134.16
C GLU A 383 27.08 -25.11 -135.06
N SER A 384 26.83 -26.31 -134.56
CA SER A 384 26.30 -27.44 -135.33
C SER A 384 25.01 -27.97 -134.73
N VAL A 385 23.93 -27.95 -135.52
CA VAL A 385 22.66 -28.64 -135.17
C VAL A 385 22.90 -30.14 -134.94
N GLY A 386 23.93 -30.74 -135.54
CA GLY A 386 24.28 -32.16 -135.37
C GLY A 386 24.94 -32.49 -134.03
N GLU A 387 25.85 -31.64 -133.55
CA GLU A 387 26.54 -31.86 -132.25
C GLU A 387 25.62 -31.56 -131.06
N LEU A 388 24.71 -30.59 -131.22
CA LEU A 388 23.65 -30.30 -130.26
C LEU A 388 22.66 -31.47 -130.12
N ASN A 389 22.39 -32.22 -131.19
CA ASN A 389 21.45 -33.35 -131.16
C ASN A 389 21.98 -34.60 -130.44
N ASP A 390 23.30 -34.82 -130.43
CA ASP A 390 23.93 -36.00 -129.79
C ASP A 390 24.30 -35.77 -128.30
N LEU A 391 24.16 -34.54 -127.79
CA LEU A 391 24.46 -34.18 -126.40
C LEU A 391 23.39 -34.75 -125.43
N ILE A 392 23.82 -35.65 -124.54
CA ILE A 392 22.99 -36.21 -123.47
C ILE A 392 23.24 -35.43 -122.18
N ILE A 393 22.27 -34.60 -121.80
CA ILE A 393 22.31 -33.78 -120.58
C ILE A 393 21.75 -34.63 -119.43
N THR A 394 22.56 -34.89 -118.41
CA THR A 394 22.12 -35.63 -117.21
C THR A 394 22.73 -35.01 -115.95
N GLY A 395 22.02 -35.11 -114.82
CA GLY A 395 22.51 -34.60 -113.53
C GLY A 395 22.21 -33.12 -113.26
N VAL A 396 21.24 -32.54 -113.97
CA VAL A 396 20.67 -31.20 -113.78
C VAL A 396 19.20 -31.32 -113.35
N SER A 397 18.59 -30.24 -112.83
CA SER A 397 17.16 -30.25 -112.51
C SER A 397 16.32 -30.41 -113.77
N GLU A 398 15.14 -31.02 -113.70
CA GLU A 398 14.27 -31.21 -114.88
C GLU A 398 14.00 -29.87 -115.61
N GLU A 399 13.91 -28.77 -114.87
CA GLU A 399 13.70 -27.42 -115.39
C GLU A 399 14.95 -26.84 -116.08
N ASN A 400 16.17 -27.09 -115.56
CA ASN A 400 17.42 -26.69 -116.21
C ASN A 400 17.82 -27.64 -117.33
N GLU A 401 17.49 -28.92 -117.22
CA GLU A 401 17.57 -29.88 -118.32
C GLU A 401 16.66 -29.42 -119.45
N PHE A 402 15.42 -29.00 -119.13
CA PHE A 402 14.51 -28.40 -120.08
C PHE A 402 15.00 -27.05 -120.60
N GLU A 403 15.57 -26.15 -119.79
CA GLU A 403 16.16 -24.87 -120.23
C GLU A 403 17.45 -25.05 -121.03
N LEU A 404 18.27 -26.07 -120.78
CA LEU A 404 19.42 -26.43 -121.61
C LEU A 404 18.97 -27.10 -122.91
N ILE A 405 17.95 -27.96 -122.83
CA ILE A 405 17.26 -28.54 -124.00
C ILE A 405 16.56 -27.43 -124.78
N LYS A 406 16.00 -26.43 -124.12
CA LYS A 406 15.31 -25.28 -124.68
C LYS A 406 16.31 -24.24 -125.14
N MET A 407 17.46 -24.03 -124.54
CA MET A 407 18.53 -23.18 -125.03
C MET A 407 19.19 -23.85 -126.24
N ARG A 408 19.36 -25.18 -126.21
CA ARG A 408 19.62 -26.01 -127.38
C ARG A 408 18.51 -25.84 -128.42
N ASN A 409 17.24 -25.89 -128.01
CA ASN A 409 16.07 -25.88 -128.89
C ASN A 409 15.59 -24.49 -129.30
N GLU A 410 16.02 -23.38 -128.67
CA GLU A 410 15.76 -21.94 -128.87
C GLU A 410 16.96 -21.35 -129.59
N LYS A 411 18.17 -21.88 -129.41
CA LYS A 411 19.14 -21.79 -130.51
C LYS A 411 18.58 -22.41 -131.81
N ILE A 412 17.67 -23.39 -131.67
CA ILE A 412 16.89 -23.99 -132.77
C ILE A 412 15.53 -23.28 -133.02
N ASN A 413 14.96 -22.51 -132.07
CA ASN A 413 13.58 -21.94 -132.10
C ASN A 413 13.46 -20.42 -131.82
N ASP A 414 14.54 -19.68 -131.52
CA ASP A 414 14.72 -18.26 -131.86
C ASP A 414 14.54 -18.06 -133.38
N LEU A 415 14.57 -19.17 -134.11
CA LEU A 415 14.11 -19.29 -135.47
C LEU A 415 12.57 -19.15 -135.63
N GLU A 416 11.65 -19.27 -134.62
CA GLU A 416 10.18 -19.46 -134.89
C GLU A 416 9.02 -18.92 -133.92
N ASP A 417 9.19 -18.00 -132.96
CA ASP A 417 8.17 -16.95 -132.50
C ASP A 417 6.77 -17.25 -131.82
N ALA A 418 6.18 -16.24 -131.12
CA ALA A 418 5.15 -16.30 -130.03
C ALA A 418 3.77 -15.58 -130.21
N LYS A 419 2.60 -16.19 -129.87
CA LYS A 419 1.27 -15.46 -129.90
C LYS A 419 0.04 -15.91 -129.05
N LEU A 420 0.11 -16.68 -127.96
CA LEU A 420 -1.07 -17.35 -127.34
C LEU A 420 -1.56 -16.87 -125.93
N SER A 421 -1.75 -15.57 -125.65
CA SER A 421 -1.94 -15.08 -124.26
C SER A 421 -3.32 -14.55 -123.80
N ALA A 422 -4.41 -14.63 -124.57
CA ALA A 422 -5.68 -13.95 -124.21
C ALA A 422 -6.77 -14.79 -123.49
N LEU A 423 -6.66 -16.12 -123.39
CA LEU A 423 -7.81 -16.98 -123.05
C LEU A 423 -8.01 -17.32 -121.55
N VAL A 424 -7.08 -16.94 -120.67
CA VAL A 424 -6.93 -17.62 -119.36
C VAL A 424 -7.62 -16.94 -118.18
N ILE A 425 -7.92 -15.65 -118.29
CA ILE A 425 -8.46 -14.85 -117.17
C ILE A 425 -9.91 -15.23 -116.79
N LYS A 426 -10.65 -15.91 -117.66
CA LYS A 426 -12.08 -16.20 -117.46
C LYS A 426 -12.36 -17.30 -116.41
N TYR A 427 -11.45 -18.27 -116.24
CA TYR A 427 -11.73 -19.47 -115.46
C TYR A 427 -11.34 -19.38 -113.97
N GLU A 428 -10.57 -18.37 -113.56
CA GLU A 428 -10.17 -18.18 -112.16
C GLU A 428 -11.34 -17.76 -111.25
N GLU A 429 -12.30 -16.99 -111.79
CA GLU A 429 -13.41 -16.44 -110.99
C GLU A 429 -14.41 -17.51 -110.54
N GLU A 430 -14.69 -18.54 -111.37
CA GLU A 430 -15.67 -19.61 -111.05
C GLU A 430 -15.23 -20.52 -109.89
N ILE A 431 -13.92 -20.75 -109.73
CA ILE A 431 -13.38 -21.67 -108.71
C ILE A 431 -13.53 -21.10 -107.29
N SER A 432 -13.50 -19.78 -107.14
CA SER A 432 -13.47 -19.11 -105.84
C SER A 432 -14.79 -19.23 -105.03
N GLY A 433 -15.93 -19.43 -105.72
CA GLY A 433 -17.28 -19.32 -105.18
C GLY A 433 -17.91 -20.59 -104.56
N CYS A 434 -17.29 -21.76 -104.65
CA CYS A 434 -17.89 -23.02 -104.19
C CYS A 434 -17.88 -23.21 -102.66
N THR A 435 -18.94 -23.85 -102.11
CA THR A 435 -19.16 -24.04 -100.65
C THR A 435 -19.17 -25.50 -100.18
N SER A 436 -19.26 -26.47 -101.08
CA SER A 436 -19.13 -27.90 -100.75
C SER A 436 -18.17 -28.63 -101.71
N VAL A 437 -17.58 -29.75 -101.26
CA VAL A 437 -16.63 -30.55 -102.07
C VAL A 437 -17.27 -31.06 -103.37
N LEU A 438 -18.58 -31.35 -103.34
CA LEU A 438 -19.35 -31.79 -104.51
C LEU A 438 -19.56 -30.67 -105.56
N GLU A 439 -19.56 -29.40 -105.16
CA GLU A 439 -19.68 -28.26 -106.08
C GLU A 439 -18.36 -27.98 -106.82
N VAL A 440 -17.22 -28.11 -106.13
CA VAL A 440 -15.89 -27.90 -106.71
C VAL A 440 -15.61 -28.93 -107.80
N ASP A 441 -15.94 -30.20 -107.56
CA ASP A 441 -15.57 -31.29 -108.48
C ASP A 441 -16.24 -31.18 -109.87
N ASN A 442 -17.34 -30.42 -110.01
CA ASN A 442 -18.12 -30.28 -111.25
C ASN A 442 -17.65 -29.20 -112.26
N ILE A 443 -16.59 -28.43 -112.00
CA ILE A 443 -16.09 -27.37 -112.93
C ILE A 443 -15.16 -27.98 -114.01
N ASN A 444 -15.30 -27.58 -115.29
CA ASN A 444 -14.54 -28.09 -116.46
C ASN A 444 -13.99 -26.94 -117.35
N PHE A 445 -12.70 -26.96 -117.71
CA PHE A 445 -12.03 -25.92 -118.52
C PHE A 445 -11.92 -26.34 -119.99
N GLU A 446 -12.43 -25.54 -120.94
CA GLU A 446 -12.40 -25.83 -122.39
C GLU A 446 -11.56 -24.75 -123.13
N ASP A 447 -10.80 -25.16 -124.16
CA ASP A 447 -9.93 -24.36 -125.03
C ASP A 447 -8.67 -23.71 -124.41
N VAL A 448 -8.32 -24.00 -123.15
CA VAL A 448 -7.04 -23.59 -122.50
C VAL A 448 -6.12 -24.80 -122.35
N GLU A 449 -4.91 -24.75 -122.88
CA GLU A 449 -3.92 -25.85 -122.83
C GLU A 449 -2.55 -25.36 -122.29
N GLY A 450 -1.76 -26.28 -121.75
CA GLY A 450 -0.44 -26.01 -121.15
C GLY A 450 -0.51 -25.43 -119.73
N ASP A 451 0.55 -24.76 -119.29
CA ASP A 451 0.79 -24.28 -117.90
C ASP A 451 -0.38 -23.49 -117.29
N LYS A 452 -1.16 -22.82 -118.12
CA LYS A 452 -2.31 -22.04 -117.67
C LYS A 452 -3.54 -22.89 -117.32
N LEU A 453 -3.67 -24.10 -117.86
CA LEU A 453 -4.66 -25.11 -117.44
C LEU A 453 -4.23 -25.76 -116.11
N GLU A 454 -2.94 -25.92 -115.88
CA GLU A 454 -2.37 -26.46 -114.64
C GLU A 454 -2.63 -25.51 -113.46
N MET A 455 -2.38 -24.21 -113.64
CA MET A 455 -2.69 -23.17 -112.65
C MET A 455 -4.17 -23.17 -112.21
N LEU A 456 -5.10 -23.33 -113.15
CA LEU A 456 -6.55 -23.40 -112.85
C LEU A 456 -6.93 -24.69 -112.11
N ASN A 457 -6.28 -25.83 -112.42
CA ASN A 457 -6.47 -27.08 -111.69
C ASN A 457 -5.88 -27.04 -110.26
N GLU A 458 -4.76 -26.35 -110.05
CA GLU A 458 -4.19 -26.14 -108.72
C GLU A 458 -5.12 -25.33 -107.80
N LEU A 459 -5.73 -24.26 -108.30
CA LEU A 459 -6.73 -23.48 -107.56
C LEU A 459 -7.96 -24.33 -107.16
N LYS A 460 -8.43 -25.20 -108.07
CA LYS A 460 -9.52 -26.15 -107.81
C LYS A 460 -9.16 -27.13 -106.69
N ASN A 461 -7.94 -27.68 -106.73
CA ASN A 461 -7.43 -28.61 -105.71
C ASN A 461 -7.21 -27.95 -104.35
N ALA A 462 -6.72 -26.71 -104.31
CA ALA A 462 -6.52 -25.95 -103.07
C ALA A 462 -7.85 -25.67 -102.34
N LYS A 463 -8.89 -25.27 -103.08
CA LYS A 463 -10.24 -25.03 -102.51
C LYS A 463 -10.86 -26.32 -101.96
N ARG A 464 -10.68 -27.44 -102.66
CA ARG A 464 -11.11 -28.77 -102.22
C ARG A 464 -10.43 -29.20 -100.91
N ALA A 465 -9.12 -29.01 -100.81
CA ALA A 465 -8.34 -29.33 -99.59
C ALA A 465 -8.81 -28.53 -98.36
N SER A 466 -9.13 -27.24 -98.54
CA SER A 466 -9.63 -26.38 -97.47
C SER A 466 -10.97 -26.85 -96.87
N LEU A 467 -11.90 -27.32 -97.71
CA LEU A 467 -13.21 -27.81 -97.26
C LEU A 467 -13.10 -29.18 -96.54
N VAL A 468 -12.20 -30.05 -96.97
CA VAL A 468 -11.92 -31.33 -96.30
C VAL A 468 -11.26 -31.13 -94.93
N ALA A 469 -10.39 -30.13 -94.79
CA ALA A 469 -9.77 -29.79 -93.51
C ALA A 469 -10.81 -29.40 -92.44
N LYS A 470 -11.84 -28.61 -92.80
CA LYS A 470 -12.92 -28.23 -91.89
C LYS A 470 -13.73 -29.43 -91.37
N ILE A 471 -14.02 -30.40 -92.24
CA ILE A 471 -14.76 -31.62 -91.84
C ILE A 471 -13.93 -32.47 -90.87
N ARG A 472 -12.61 -32.57 -91.11
CA ARG A 472 -11.70 -33.33 -90.24
C ARG A 472 -11.58 -32.68 -88.84
N GLU A 473 -11.63 -31.36 -88.76
CA GLU A 473 -11.54 -30.60 -87.51
C GLU A 473 -12.78 -30.77 -86.62
N GLU A 474 -13.99 -30.83 -87.20
CA GLU A 474 -15.20 -31.18 -86.46
C GLU A 474 -15.13 -32.60 -85.87
N GLY A 475 -14.61 -33.57 -86.65
CA GLY A 475 -14.39 -34.94 -86.17
C GLY A 475 -13.41 -35.03 -85.00
N TYR A 476 -12.33 -34.24 -85.01
CA TYR A 476 -11.40 -34.18 -83.88
C TYR A 476 -12.03 -33.60 -82.62
N ARG A 477 -12.91 -32.61 -82.75
CA ARG A 477 -13.58 -31.98 -81.60
C ARG A 477 -14.54 -32.92 -80.87
N GLU A 478 -15.31 -33.72 -81.60
CA GLU A 478 -16.20 -34.72 -81.00
C GLU A 478 -15.41 -35.80 -80.25
N ASN A 479 -14.28 -36.23 -80.82
CA ASN A 479 -13.45 -37.27 -80.21
C ASN A 479 -12.69 -36.75 -78.96
N TYR A 480 -12.28 -35.48 -78.96
CA TYR A 480 -11.73 -34.79 -77.79
C TYR A 480 -12.71 -34.78 -76.61
N GLN A 481 -13.99 -34.48 -76.84
CA GLN A 481 -14.99 -34.46 -75.77
C GLN A 481 -15.16 -35.84 -75.12
N LYS A 482 -15.21 -36.91 -75.92
CA LYS A 482 -15.32 -38.28 -75.41
C LYS A 482 -14.13 -38.67 -74.53
N LEU A 483 -12.90 -38.43 -75.01
CA LEU A 483 -11.69 -38.76 -74.26
C LEU A 483 -11.57 -37.93 -72.97
N ARG A 484 -11.96 -36.65 -73.01
CA ARG A 484 -11.97 -35.78 -71.83
C ARG A 484 -12.92 -36.28 -70.74
N ASP A 485 -14.12 -36.73 -71.12
CA ASP A 485 -15.10 -37.22 -70.15
C ASP A 485 -14.70 -38.58 -69.57
N GLN A 486 -14.08 -39.46 -70.37
CA GLN A 486 -13.51 -40.72 -69.90
C GLN A 486 -12.36 -40.50 -68.90
N MET A 487 -11.47 -39.54 -69.17
CA MET A 487 -10.35 -39.21 -68.28
C MET A 487 -10.81 -38.70 -66.91
N LYS A 488 -11.97 -38.01 -66.84
CA LYS A 488 -12.55 -37.56 -65.57
C LYS A 488 -13.10 -38.70 -64.71
N SER A 489 -13.50 -39.81 -65.30
CA SER A 489 -14.06 -40.96 -64.58
C SER A 489 -13.00 -41.91 -64.01
N ILE A 490 -11.72 -41.70 -64.31
CA ILE A 490 -10.63 -42.54 -63.79
C ILE A 490 -10.27 -42.09 -62.36
N GLU A 491 -10.24 -43.06 -61.45
CA GLU A 491 -9.91 -42.89 -60.03
C GLU A 491 -8.57 -43.56 -59.66
N GLU A 492 -8.05 -44.47 -60.50
CA GLU A 492 -6.79 -45.18 -60.26
C GLU A 492 -5.63 -44.57 -61.05
N LEU A 493 -4.50 -44.34 -60.37
CA LEU A 493 -3.30 -43.71 -60.95
C LEU A 493 -2.71 -44.53 -62.11
N GLU A 494 -2.66 -45.86 -61.96
CA GLU A 494 -2.10 -46.79 -62.94
C GLU A 494 -2.92 -46.81 -64.24
N GLU A 495 -4.26 -46.75 -64.12
CA GLU A 495 -5.17 -46.69 -65.27
C GLU A 495 -5.04 -45.36 -66.01
N LEU A 496 -4.80 -44.25 -65.29
CA LEU A 496 -4.60 -42.93 -65.88
C LEU A 496 -3.25 -42.80 -66.59
N GLN A 497 -2.18 -43.40 -66.06
CA GLN A 497 -0.86 -43.43 -66.70
C GLN A 497 -0.86 -44.24 -68.00
N GLY A 498 -1.68 -45.30 -68.08
CA GLY A 498 -1.89 -46.11 -69.27
C GLY A 498 -2.86 -45.52 -70.31
N PHE A 499 -3.45 -44.34 -70.06
CA PHE A 499 -4.48 -43.76 -70.92
C PHE A 499 -3.91 -43.22 -72.24
N GLU A 500 -4.29 -43.82 -73.37
CA GLU A 500 -3.82 -43.44 -74.71
C GLU A 500 -4.71 -42.37 -75.36
N ILE A 501 -4.11 -41.25 -75.79
CA ILE A 501 -4.79 -40.19 -76.55
C ILE A 501 -4.57 -40.43 -78.05
N PHE A 502 -5.61 -40.87 -78.76
CA PHE A 502 -5.52 -41.13 -80.20
C PHE A 502 -6.64 -40.45 -80.99
N ASN A 503 -6.35 -40.18 -82.28
CA ASN A 503 -7.31 -39.67 -83.26
C ASN A 503 -7.99 -38.34 -82.87
N VAL A 504 -7.19 -37.43 -82.31
CA VAL A 504 -7.51 -36.02 -82.06
C VAL A 504 -6.39 -35.16 -82.68
N GLY A 505 -6.71 -33.96 -83.17
CA GLY A 505 -5.72 -33.06 -83.75
C GLY A 505 -4.68 -32.60 -82.72
N GLU A 506 -3.49 -32.19 -83.18
CA GLU A 506 -2.33 -31.85 -82.33
C GLU A 506 -2.66 -30.90 -81.17
N HIS A 507 -3.45 -29.86 -81.44
CA HIS A 507 -3.91 -28.91 -80.42
C HIS A 507 -4.70 -29.58 -79.29
N TYR A 508 -5.65 -30.45 -79.63
CA TYR A 508 -6.49 -31.16 -78.66
C TYR A 508 -5.72 -32.25 -77.91
N THR A 509 -4.71 -32.86 -78.53
CA THR A 509 -3.79 -33.79 -77.85
C THR A 509 -3.07 -33.09 -76.70
N ILE A 510 -2.52 -31.89 -76.93
CA ILE A 510 -1.82 -31.12 -75.90
C ILE A 510 -2.75 -30.74 -74.74
N GLU A 511 -3.99 -30.36 -75.03
CA GLU A 511 -4.97 -30.04 -73.97
C GLU A 511 -5.36 -31.27 -73.13
N LEU A 512 -5.60 -32.41 -73.77
CA LEU A 512 -5.92 -33.66 -73.05
C LEU A 512 -4.73 -34.13 -72.21
N GLU A 513 -3.50 -33.98 -72.71
CA GLU A 513 -2.30 -34.34 -71.95
C GLU A 513 -2.10 -33.44 -70.72
N LYS A 514 -2.36 -32.14 -70.84
CA LYS A 514 -2.36 -31.22 -69.69
C LYS A 514 -3.42 -31.61 -68.65
N LEU A 515 -4.61 -31.99 -69.09
CA LEU A 515 -5.67 -32.46 -68.19
C LEU A 515 -5.30 -33.79 -67.52
N ARG A 516 -4.62 -34.68 -68.24
CA ARG A 516 -4.11 -35.96 -67.70
C ARG A 516 -3.10 -35.71 -66.60
N LEU A 517 -2.08 -34.88 -66.86
CA LEU A 517 -1.05 -34.53 -65.88
C LEU A 517 -1.64 -33.87 -64.63
N GLY A 518 -2.53 -32.89 -64.78
CA GLY A 518 -3.19 -32.26 -63.63
C GLY A 518 -4.07 -33.22 -62.82
N ARG A 519 -4.61 -34.28 -63.45
CA ARG A 519 -5.35 -35.33 -62.74
C ARG A 519 -4.43 -36.34 -62.05
N VAL A 520 -3.27 -36.64 -62.63
CA VAL A 520 -2.21 -37.44 -61.99
C VAL A 520 -1.75 -36.75 -60.70
N GLU A 521 -1.39 -35.47 -60.77
CA GLU A 521 -0.98 -34.68 -59.59
C GLU A 521 -2.04 -34.71 -58.49
N PHE A 522 -3.33 -34.57 -58.84
CA PHE A 522 -4.43 -34.64 -57.89
C PHE A 522 -4.56 -36.02 -57.19
N LEU A 523 -4.40 -37.11 -57.94
CA LEU A 523 -4.49 -38.46 -57.39
C LEU A 523 -3.25 -38.82 -56.55
N GLU A 524 -2.06 -38.37 -56.95
CA GLU A 524 -0.82 -38.53 -56.15
C GLU A 524 -0.93 -37.80 -54.81
N GLU A 525 -1.49 -36.60 -54.79
CA GLU A 525 -1.70 -35.84 -53.54
C GLU A 525 -2.71 -36.51 -52.61
N GLN A 526 -3.81 -37.05 -53.16
CA GLN A 526 -4.77 -37.83 -52.36
C GLN A 526 -4.13 -39.09 -51.76
N GLU A 527 -3.29 -39.77 -52.54
CA GLU A 527 -2.61 -40.98 -52.09
C GLU A 527 -1.54 -40.67 -51.02
N ARG A 528 -0.79 -39.59 -51.19
CA ARG A 528 0.14 -39.07 -50.16
C ARG A 528 -0.58 -38.79 -48.84
N LEU A 529 -1.69 -38.04 -48.89
CA LEU A 529 -2.47 -37.71 -47.69
C LEU A 529 -3.02 -38.97 -47.00
N ARG A 530 -3.43 -39.98 -47.77
CA ARG A 530 -3.86 -41.28 -47.24
C ARG A 530 -2.72 -41.98 -46.49
N ILE A 531 -1.54 -42.04 -47.10
CA ILE A 531 -0.35 -42.65 -46.49
C ILE A 531 0.05 -41.92 -45.21
N GLU A 532 0.13 -40.58 -45.23
CA GLU A 532 0.45 -39.78 -44.04
C GLU A 532 -0.55 -40.00 -42.90
N GLN A 533 -1.84 -40.12 -43.24
CA GLN A 533 -2.89 -40.39 -42.25
C GLN A 533 -2.77 -41.82 -41.67
N GLU A 534 -2.49 -42.83 -42.50
CA GLU A 534 -2.25 -44.20 -42.05
C GLU A 534 -0.99 -44.31 -41.17
N GLU A 535 0.10 -43.62 -41.53
CA GLU A 535 1.33 -43.52 -40.74
C GLU A 535 1.08 -42.87 -39.38
N LEU A 536 0.33 -41.76 -39.34
CA LEU A 536 0.00 -41.06 -38.10
C LEU A 536 -0.89 -41.90 -37.17
N GLU A 537 -1.87 -42.62 -37.72
CA GLU A 537 -2.70 -43.54 -36.94
C GLU A 537 -1.88 -44.68 -36.34
N LYS A 538 -0.95 -45.26 -37.11
CA LYS A 538 -0.02 -46.29 -36.63
C LYS A 538 0.94 -45.76 -35.58
N TYR A 539 1.57 -44.61 -35.80
CA TYR A 539 2.44 -43.94 -34.83
C TYR A 539 1.73 -43.76 -33.48
N ASN A 540 0.51 -43.23 -33.49
CA ASN A 540 -0.27 -43.02 -32.26
C ASN A 540 -0.62 -44.34 -31.56
N LEU A 541 -0.92 -45.40 -32.32
CA LEU A 541 -1.25 -46.71 -31.79
C LEU A 541 -0.01 -47.39 -31.14
N ILE A 542 1.16 -47.32 -31.80
CA ILE A 542 2.42 -47.85 -31.28
C ILE A 542 2.88 -47.05 -30.06
N ARG A 543 2.85 -45.71 -30.13
CA ARG A 543 3.16 -44.83 -28.99
C ARG A 543 2.29 -45.14 -27.79
N LYS A 544 0.99 -45.37 -28.02
CA LYS A 544 0.06 -45.79 -26.97
C LYS A 544 0.43 -47.16 -26.39
N ALA A 545 0.76 -48.14 -27.24
CA ALA A 545 1.20 -49.46 -26.78
C ALA A 545 2.47 -49.40 -25.93
N ILE A 546 3.46 -48.59 -26.33
CA ILE A 546 4.69 -48.34 -25.56
C ILE A 546 4.38 -47.71 -24.20
N MET A 547 3.56 -46.65 -24.18
CA MET A 547 3.22 -45.92 -22.96
C MET A 547 2.37 -46.72 -21.95
N HIS A 548 1.60 -47.71 -22.42
CA HIS A 548 0.70 -48.50 -21.58
C HIS A 548 1.25 -49.89 -21.23
N ALA A 549 2.44 -50.25 -21.70
CA ALA A 549 3.09 -51.51 -21.34
C ALA A 549 3.35 -51.55 -19.82
N GLN A 550 3.00 -52.66 -19.17
CA GLN A 550 3.12 -52.82 -17.71
C GLN A 550 4.34 -53.64 -17.30
N THR A 551 4.94 -54.39 -18.23
CA THR A 551 6.08 -55.28 -17.95
C THR A 551 7.20 -55.11 -18.97
N SER A 552 8.44 -55.46 -18.57
CA SER A 552 9.58 -55.39 -19.48
C SER A 552 9.44 -56.36 -20.68
N ASP A 553 8.68 -57.44 -20.52
CA ASP A 553 8.39 -58.39 -21.59
C ASP A 553 7.36 -57.82 -22.59
N GLU A 554 6.32 -57.13 -22.11
CA GLU A 554 5.30 -56.49 -22.96
C GLU A 554 5.91 -55.41 -23.85
N ILE A 555 6.74 -54.53 -23.29
CA ILE A 555 7.39 -53.46 -24.05
C ILE A 555 8.39 -54.02 -25.07
N GLN A 556 9.11 -55.10 -24.73
CA GLN A 556 10.07 -55.75 -25.63
C GLN A 556 9.37 -56.32 -26.88
N ASN A 557 8.16 -56.86 -26.69
CA ASN A 557 7.33 -57.43 -27.75
C ASN A 557 6.60 -56.39 -28.63
N VAL A 558 6.67 -55.09 -28.32
CA VAL A 558 6.10 -54.06 -29.21
C VAL A 558 6.93 -53.96 -30.49
N GLU A 559 6.35 -54.33 -31.62
CA GLU A 559 6.96 -54.18 -32.95
C GLU A 559 6.75 -52.74 -33.44
N ILE A 560 7.86 -52.07 -33.80
CA ILE A 560 7.82 -50.74 -34.42
C ILE A 560 8.04 -50.92 -35.91
N GLY A 561 7.04 -50.58 -36.74
CA GLY A 561 7.08 -50.73 -38.19
C GLY A 561 6.01 -49.90 -38.87
N ASP A 562 6.15 -49.71 -40.18
CA ASP A 562 5.25 -48.92 -41.04
C ASP A 562 5.04 -47.46 -40.58
N VAL A 563 6.11 -46.81 -40.14
CA VAL A 563 6.18 -45.38 -39.79
C VAL A 563 7.40 -44.77 -40.48
N ASN A 564 7.46 -43.44 -40.59
CA ASN A 564 8.60 -42.76 -41.21
C ASN A 564 9.88 -42.85 -40.33
N GLU A 565 11.04 -42.48 -40.90
CA GLU A 565 12.34 -42.65 -40.23
C GLU A 565 12.46 -41.85 -38.92
N ASP A 566 11.96 -40.60 -38.89
CA ASP A 566 11.99 -39.76 -37.69
C ASP A 566 11.10 -40.33 -36.57
N GLN A 567 9.90 -40.79 -36.92
CA GLN A 567 8.97 -41.44 -36.01
C GLN A 567 9.53 -42.75 -35.45
N LEU A 568 10.25 -43.53 -36.28
CA LEU A 568 10.89 -44.77 -35.87
C LEU A 568 11.95 -44.53 -34.78
N GLU A 569 12.77 -43.49 -34.94
CA GLU A 569 13.79 -43.11 -33.96
C GLU A 569 13.13 -42.66 -32.63
N GLU A 570 12.11 -41.80 -32.69
CA GLU A 570 11.40 -41.34 -31.49
C GLU A 570 10.76 -42.52 -30.72
N LEU A 571 10.06 -43.42 -31.43
CA LEU A 571 9.42 -44.58 -30.82
C LEU A 571 10.44 -45.57 -30.24
N THR A 572 11.61 -45.70 -30.85
CA THR A 572 12.67 -46.59 -30.37
C THR A 572 13.32 -46.03 -29.10
N ASN A 573 13.62 -44.72 -29.07
CA ASN A 573 14.10 -44.05 -27.86
C ASN A 573 13.08 -44.18 -26.72
N LEU A 574 11.80 -43.93 -27.01
CA LEU A 574 10.73 -44.08 -26.01
C LEU A 574 10.59 -45.53 -25.51
N LYS A 575 10.73 -46.52 -26.40
CA LYS A 575 10.71 -47.95 -26.06
C LYS A 575 11.88 -48.32 -25.14
N ASP A 576 13.08 -47.86 -25.44
CA ASP A 576 14.29 -48.14 -24.65
C ASP A 576 14.24 -47.49 -23.27
N GLU A 577 13.80 -46.24 -23.18
CA GLU A 577 13.58 -45.55 -21.90
C GLU A 577 12.57 -46.30 -21.03
N MET A 578 11.42 -46.67 -21.60
CA MET A 578 10.37 -47.36 -20.87
C MET A 578 10.80 -48.77 -20.44
N TYR A 579 11.59 -49.47 -21.25
CA TYR A 579 12.17 -50.77 -20.89
C TYR A 579 13.07 -50.67 -19.64
N VAL A 580 13.95 -49.67 -19.58
CA VAL A 580 14.83 -49.44 -18.42
C VAL A 580 14.01 -49.16 -17.16
N ILE A 581 12.98 -48.31 -17.26
CA ILE A 581 12.09 -47.97 -16.15
C ILE A 581 11.37 -49.22 -15.63
N LEU A 582 10.75 -50.00 -16.52
CA LEU A 582 10.01 -51.21 -16.14
C LEU A 582 10.93 -52.30 -15.57
N LYS A 583 12.16 -52.43 -16.07
CA LYS A 583 13.16 -53.36 -15.52
C LYS A 583 13.57 -52.97 -14.10
N GLU A 584 13.76 -51.69 -13.84
CA GLU A 584 14.04 -51.19 -12.51
C GLU A 584 12.84 -51.40 -11.58
N GLU A 585 11.62 -51.14 -12.05
CA GLU A 585 10.37 -51.38 -11.30
C GLU A 585 10.21 -52.86 -10.91
N GLU A 586 10.42 -53.82 -11.84
CA GLU A 586 10.42 -55.26 -11.55
C GLU A 586 11.38 -55.63 -10.42
N SER A 587 12.58 -55.03 -10.42
CA SER A 587 13.58 -55.26 -9.38
C SER A 587 13.15 -54.71 -8.02
N ILE A 588 12.55 -53.51 -7.99
CA ILE A 588 12.05 -52.87 -6.77
C ILE A 588 10.85 -53.63 -6.21
N ARG A 589 9.95 -54.11 -7.08
CA ARG A 589 8.73 -54.85 -6.70
C ARG A 589 9.04 -56.09 -5.86
N ILE A 590 10.10 -56.83 -6.21
CA ILE A 590 10.60 -57.97 -5.41
C ILE A 590 10.96 -57.55 -3.97
N TYR A 591 11.53 -56.36 -3.79
CA TYR A 591 11.85 -55.83 -2.46
C TYR A 591 10.63 -55.28 -1.73
N VAL A 592 9.70 -54.64 -2.46
CA VAL A 592 8.41 -54.15 -1.91
C VAL A 592 7.58 -55.31 -1.37
N ASP A 593 7.41 -56.38 -2.14
CA ASP A 593 6.61 -57.54 -1.73
C ASP A 593 7.19 -58.23 -0.48
N LYS A 594 8.53 -58.27 -0.35
CA LYS A 594 9.19 -58.75 0.87
C LYS A 594 9.03 -57.79 2.05
N ALA A 595 9.05 -56.49 1.81
CA ALA A 595 8.91 -55.47 2.84
C ALA A 595 7.47 -55.37 3.38
N LEU A 596 6.45 -55.72 2.58
CA LEU A 596 5.05 -55.76 3.00
C LEU A 596 4.77 -56.79 4.12
N GLU A 597 5.68 -57.74 4.35
CA GLU A 597 5.60 -58.71 5.47
C GLU A 597 6.09 -58.13 6.81
N SER A 598 6.62 -56.89 6.81
CA SER A 598 7.16 -56.24 8.02
C SER A 598 6.13 -55.35 8.73
N ASP A 599 6.32 -55.13 10.04
CA ASP A 599 5.40 -54.34 10.87
C ASP A 599 5.45 -52.83 10.53
N ASN A 600 4.29 -52.17 10.55
CA ASN A 600 4.16 -50.72 10.41
C ASN A 600 4.84 -49.97 11.56
N LEU A 601 5.35 -48.77 11.28
CA LEU A 601 5.77 -47.83 12.32
C LEU A 601 4.55 -47.18 12.95
N GLU A 602 4.60 -47.00 14.26
CA GLU A 602 3.58 -46.27 15.00
C GLU A 602 3.66 -44.77 14.69
N PRO A 603 2.51 -44.12 14.41
CA PRO A 603 2.40 -42.66 14.34
C PRO A 603 2.97 -41.99 15.60
N ILE A 604 3.74 -40.93 15.40
CA ILE A 604 4.19 -40.06 16.49
C ILE A 604 3.14 -38.97 16.67
N GLU A 605 2.94 -38.55 17.92
CA GLU A 605 2.10 -37.39 18.23
C GLU A 605 2.60 -36.17 17.45
N PHE A 606 1.67 -35.37 16.94
CA PHE A 606 2.01 -34.21 16.13
C PHE A 606 2.98 -33.30 16.90
N ASN A 607 4.07 -32.90 16.24
CA ASN A 607 5.05 -31.98 16.79
C ASN A 607 5.19 -30.76 15.86
N GLU A 608 4.94 -29.57 16.40
CA GLU A 608 4.97 -28.30 15.67
C GLU A 608 6.38 -27.92 15.18
N ASP A 609 7.42 -28.24 15.94
CA ASP A 609 8.80 -28.00 15.53
C ASP A 609 9.16 -28.86 14.31
N ILE A 610 8.68 -30.11 14.26
CA ILE A 610 8.89 -31.01 13.12
C ILE A 610 8.16 -30.50 11.88
N GLU A 611 6.90 -30.08 12.02
CA GLU A 611 6.13 -29.50 10.90
C GLU A 611 6.82 -28.26 10.33
N ASN A 612 7.32 -27.37 11.20
CA ASN A 612 8.05 -26.18 10.77
C ASN A 612 9.32 -26.53 9.98
N VAL A 613 10.02 -27.62 10.31
CA VAL A 613 11.16 -28.10 9.51
C VAL A 613 10.72 -28.50 8.10
N PHE A 614 9.60 -29.21 7.95
CA PHE A 614 9.04 -29.55 6.64
C PHE A 614 8.61 -28.30 5.86
N LEU A 615 7.84 -27.40 6.47
CA LEU A 615 7.37 -26.18 5.82
C LEU A 615 8.53 -25.28 5.37
N ASN A 616 9.58 -25.15 6.20
CA ASN A 616 10.78 -24.42 5.82
C ASN A 616 11.49 -25.07 4.62
N ARG A 617 11.64 -26.40 4.61
CA ARG A 617 12.26 -27.12 3.47
C ARG A 617 11.40 -27.07 2.21
N PHE A 618 10.07 -27.10 2.34
CA PHE A 618 9.17 -26.90 1.20
C PHE A 618 9.38 -25.52 0.57
N GLY A 619 9.50 -24.47 1.40
CA GLY A 619 9.81 -23.12 0.92
C GLY A 619 11.22 -22.99 0.34
N GLU A 620 12.23 -23.54 1.01
CA GLU A 620 13.64 -23.47 0.59
C GLU A 620 13.90 -24.19 -0.75
N TYR A 621 13.32 -25.38 -0.92
CA TYR A 621 13.51 -26.19 -2.13
C TYR A 621 12.38 -26.04 -3.16
N ASN A 622 11.43 -25.13 -2.90
CA ASN A 622 10.27 -24.88 -3.75
C ASN A 622 9.45 -26.16 -4.07
N ALA A 623 9.31 -27.03 -3.06
CA ALA A 623 8.58 -28.29 -3.18
C ALA A 623 7.07 -28.04 -3.19
N LYS A 624 6.36 -28.79 -4.02
CA LYS A 624 4.90 -28.69 -4.18
C LYS A 624 4.15 -29.27 -2.99
N ILE A 625 2.95 -28.74 -2.78
CA ILE A 625 2.04 -29.14 -1.69
C ILE A 625 0.75 -29.65 -2.31
N GLY A 626 0.25 -30.77 -1.80
CA GLY A 626 -0.95 -31.44 -2.31
C GLY A 626 -1.85 -31.96 -1.19
N ASP A 627 -3.06 -32.38 -1.56
CA ASP A 627 -4.04 -32.92 -0.60
C ASP A 627 -3.66 -34.32 -0.11
N VAL A 628 -3.02 -35.11 -0.98
CA VAL A 628 -2.25 -36.30 -0.56
C VAL A 628 -0.79 -36.01 -0.80
N GLN A 629 0.01 -36.14 0.24
CA GLN A 629 1.44 -35.85 0.16
C GLN A 629 2.23 -36.76 1.10
N PHE A 630 3.33 -37.30 0.61
CA PHE A 630 4.30 -38.04 1.40
C PHE A 630 5.66 -37.37 1.23
N SER A 631 6.24 -36.92 2.34
CA SER A 631 7.50 -36.18 2.31
C SER A 631 8.48 -36.79 3.29
N LEU A 632 9.74 -36.95 2.89
CA LEU A 632 10.79 -37.60 3.66
C LEU A 632 11.92 -36.61 3.95
N ILE A 633 12.34 -36.48 5.20
CA ILE A 633 13.50 -35.67 5.61
C ILE A 633 14.51 -36.49 6.41
N TRP A 634 15.78 -36.09 6.30
CA TRP A 634 16.89 -36.58 7.13
C TRP A 634 18.00 -35.52 7.26
N GLU A 635 19.04 -35.81 8.06
CA GLU A 635 20.07 -34.84 8.49
C GLU A 635 21.52 -35.26 8.13
N ASN A 636 21.72 -35.85 6.95
CA ASN A 636 23.06 -36.16 6.42
C ASN A 636 23.06 -36.20 4.87
N ASN A 637 24.25 -36.40 4.28
CA ASN A 637 24.44 -36.49 2.83
C ASN A 637 24.10 -37.87 2.22
N ASN A 638 23.43 -38.76 2.96
CA ASN A 638 23.07 -40.07 2.43
C ASN A 638 21.90 -39.94 1.43
N ASP A 639 21.77 -40.95 0.58
CA ASP A 639 20.78 -41.09 -0.49
C ASP A 639 19.68 -42.05 -0.02
N LEU A 640 18.58 -41.49 0.51
CA LEU A 640 17.39 -42.26 0.90
C LEU A 640 16.31 -42.07 -0.15
N ASP A 641 15.80 -43.14 -0.76
CA ASP A 641 14.67 -43.06 -1.68
C ASP A 641 13.34 -43.29 -0.93
N LEU A 642 12.36 -42.43 -1.20
CA LEU A 642 10.95 -42.56 -0.85
C LEU A 642 10.23 -43.28 -1.98
N ILE A 643 9.56 -44.38 -1.64
CA ILE A 643 8.81 -45.20 -2.60
C ILE A 643 7.37 -45.33 -2.11
N ILE A 644 6.41 -45.04 -2.99
CA ILE A 644 4.99 -45.15 -2.68
C ILE A 644 4.35 -46.19 -3.60
N LYS A 645 3.68 -47.17 -3.01
CA LYS A 645 2.78 -48.07 -3.72
C LYS A 645 1.37 -47.49 -3.67
N THR A 646 0.80 -47.24 -4.83
CA THR A 646 -0.53 -46.63 -5.00
C THR A 646 -1.65 -47.68 -4.91
N PRO A 647 -2.93 -47.27 -4.77
CA PRO A 647 -4.07 -48.18 -4.75
C PRO A 647 -4.24 -49.03 -6.01
N LYS A 648 -3.69 -48.58 -7.14
CA LYS A 648 -3.68 -49.29 -8.42
C LYS A 648 -2.53 -50.29 -8.56
N ASP A 649 -1.78 -50.55 -7.48
CA ASP A 649 -0.60 -51.41 -7.47
C ASP A 649 0.57 -50.85 -8.32
N GLU A 650 0.59 -49.55 -8.59
CA GLU A 650 1.72 -48.88 -9.26
C GLU A 650 2.71 -48.33 -8.22
N LEU A 651 4.01 -48.35 -8.53
CA LEU A 651 5.06 -47.79 -7.69
C LEU A 651 5.49 -46.41 -8.20
N ILE A 652 5.53 -45.42 -7.31
CA ILE A 652 6.15 -44.12 -7.56
C ILE A 652 7.51 -44.12 -6.88
N HIS A 653 8.56 -43.88 -7.68
CA HIS A 653 9.94 -43.79 -7.23
C HIS A 653 10.77 -43.03 -8.28
N ARG A 654 12.06 -42.83 -8.03
CA ARG A 654 12.99 -42.10 -8.91
C ARG A 654 12.91 -42.38 -10.43
N ALA A 655 12.63 -43.62 -10.82
CA ALA A 655 12.64 -44.06 -12.23
C ALA A 655 11.23 -43.93 -12.84
N ARG A 656 10.20 -44.23 -12.04
CA ARG A 656 8.79 -43.99 -12.36
C ARG A 656 8.26 -42.84 -11.52
N LYS A 657 8.53 -41.62 -11.99
CA LYS A 657 8.21 -40.38 -11.26
C LYS A 657 6.73 -40.04 -11.23
N THR A 658 5.92 -40.66 -12.08
CA THR A 658 4.49 -40.38 -12.19
C THR A 658 3.65 -41.66 -12.15
N SER A 659 2.44 -41.57 -11.61
CA SER A 659 1.45 -42.65 -11.63
C SER A 659 0.20 -42.30 -12.44
N SER A 660 -0.59 -43.31 -12.80
CA SER A 660 -1.90 -43.13 -13.45
C SER A 660 -2.96 -42.53 -12.53
N CYS A 661 -2.70 -42.47 -11.22
CA CYS A 661 -3.55 -41.78 -10.25
C CYS A 661 -3.10 -40.34 -9.97
N ASN A 662 -2.34 -39.71 -10.86
CA ASN A 662 -1.84 -38.32 -10.77
C ASN A 662 -0.80 -38.05 -9.67
N GLY A 663 -0.15 -39.10 -9.15
CA GLY A 663 0.94 -38.93 -8.19
C GLY A 663 2.22 -38.55 -8.90
N VAL A 664 2.97 -37.61 -8.33
CA VAL A 664 4.23 -37.12 -8.90
C VAL A 664 5.31 -37.10 -7.83
N LEU A 665 6.47 -37.71 -8.13
CA LEU A 665 7.72 -37.47 -7.42
C LEU A 665 8.23 -36.08 -7.82
N ASP A 666 7.89 -35.10 -7.00
CA ASP A 666 8.15 -33.69 -7.21
C ASP A 666 9.60 -33.33 -6.90
N LEU A 667 10.14 -33.86 -5.80
CA LEU A 667 11.50 -33.58 -5.37
C LEU A 667 12.23 -34.87 -5.00
N GLU A 668 13.35 -35.12 -5.67
CA GLU A 668 14.33 -36.16 -5.36
C GLU A 668 15.65 -35.46 -5.02
N MET A 669 16.20 -35.73 -3.84
CA MET A 669 17.44 -35.10 -3.38
C MET A 669 18.51 -36.13 -3.07
N ASN A 670 19.77 -35.69 -3.10
CA ASN A 670 20.93 -36.50 -2.73
C ASN A 670 21.24 -37.72 -3.62
N MET A 671 20.73 -37.79 -4.86
CA MET A 671 21.25 -38.70 -5.90
C MET A 671 22.78 -38.62 -6.03
N LYS A 672 23.31 -37.41 -5.85
CA LYS A 672 24.70 -37.11 -5.52
C LYS A 672 24.72 -36.44 -4.12
N PRO A 673 25.71 -36.71 -3.26
CA PRO A 673 25.71 -36.29 -1.86
C PRO A 673 25.92 -34.77 -1.67
N GLU A 674 24.91 -33.97 -2.01
CA GLU A 674 24.99 -32.51 -2.17
C GLU A 674 24.46 -31.74 -0.95
N SER A 675 23.39 -32.22 -0.29
CA SER A 675 22.77 -31.55 0.86
C SER A 675 22.89 -32.36 2.16
N LYS A 676 23.08 -31.65 3.28
CA LYS A 676 23.02 -32.21 4.64
C LYS A 676 21.61 -32.21 5.23
N SER A 677 20.69 -31.49 4.61
CA SER A 677 19.31 -31.33 5.06
C SER A 677 18.33 -31.58 3.89
N PRO A 678 18.39 -32.77 3.27
CA PRO A 678 17.59 -33.12 2.09
C PRO A 678 16.10 -33.30 2.39
N LEU A 679 15.32 -33.26 1.32
CA LEU A 679 13.88 -33.47 1.29
C LEU A 679 13.54 -34.30 0.04
N GLU A 680 12.78 -35.37 0.21
CA GLU A 680 12.07 -36.00 -0.90
C GLU A 680 10.56 -35.80 -0.77
N ASN A 681 9.88 -35.65 -1.91
CA ASN A 681 8.48 -35.25 -1.93
C ASN A 681 7.73 -35.99 -3.06
N ILE A 682 6.74 -36.78 -2.68
CA ILE A 682 5.75 -37.35 -3.60
C ILE A 682 4.39 -36.75 -3.28
N VAL A 683 3.74 -36.18 -4.29
CA VAL A 683 2.57 -35.32 -4.11
C VAL A 683 1.50 -35.57 -5.16
N TRP A 684 0.24 -35.45 -4.74
CA TRP A 684 -0.93 -35.35 -5.60
C TRP A 684 -1.46 -33.92 -5.52
N GLU A 685 -1.24 -33.14 -6.57
CA GLU A 685 -1.67 -31.74 -6.61
C GLU A 685 -3.20 -31.63 -6.61
N GLY A 686 -3.74 -30.75 -5.77
CA GLY A 686 -5.19 -30.61 -5.58
C GLY A 686 -5.84 -31.91 -5.07
N ILE A 687 -7.13 -32.07 -5.34
CA ILE A 687 -7.92 -33.25 -4.92
C ILE A 687 -7.86 -34.32 -6.02
N SER A 688 -6.65 -34.75 -6.38
CA SER A 688 -6.42 -35.66 -7.51
C SER A 688 -6.08 -37.09 -7.09
N GLY A 689 -5.66 -37.32 -5.84
CA GLY A 689 -5.36 -38.66 -5.33
C GLY A 689 -6.55 -39.61 -5.42
N GLU A 690 -6.36 -40.81 -5.95
CA GLU A 690 -7.43 -41.80 -5.95
C GLU A 690 -7.65 -42.37 -4.54
N GLY A 691 -8.90 -42.71 -4.21
CA GLY A 691 -9.21 -43.36 -2.93
C GLY A 691 -8.66 -44.79 -2.89
N GLY A 692 -8.15 -45.21 -1.73
CA GLY A 692 -7.61 -46.56 -1.52
C GLY A 692 -6.42 -46.58 -0.57
N GLU A 693 -5.70 -47.70 -0.53
CA GLU A 693 -4.54 -47.90 0.34
C GLU A 693 -3.23 -47.54 -0.36
N TYR A 694 -2.44 -46.68 0.29
CA TYR A 694 -1.11 -46.28 -0.14
C TYR A 694 -0.07 -46.85 0.83
N SER A 695 0.88 -47.63 0.34
CA SER A 695 1.97 -48.16 1.18
C SER A 695 3.24 -47.34 0.98
N ILE A 696 3.83 -46.92 2.11
CA ILE A 696 5.00 -46.04 2.13
C ILE A 696 6.24 -46.85 2.46
N PHE A 697 7.30 -46.69 1.67
CA PHE A 697 8.58 -47.33 1.91
C PHE A 697 9.73 -46.32 1.86
N VAL A 698 10.76 -46.58 2.65
CA VAL A 698 12.02 -45.82 2.61
C VAL A 698 13.16 -46.79 2.37
N TRP A 699 14.07 -46.44 1.46
CA TRP A 699 15.20 -47.29 1.09
C TRP A 699 16.53 -46.55 1.12
N HIS A 700 17.52 -47.12 1.79
CA HIS A 700 18.90 -46.65 1.73
C HIS A 700 19.70 -47.50 0.74
N ARG A 701 19.70 -47.10 -0.54
CA ARG A 701 20.29 -47.90 -1.63
C ARG A 701 21.82 -47.97 -1.60
N LYS A 702 22.34 -49.08 -2.13
CA LYS A 702 23.77 -49.40 -2.15
C LYS A 702 24.54 -48.71 -3.30
N ARG A 703 24.49 -47.38 -3.44
CA ARG A 703 25.08 -46.66 -4.59
C ARG A 703 26.46 -46.05 -4.36
N HIS A 704 26.64 -45.31 -3.26
CA HIS A 704 27.88 -44.53 -3.04
C HIS A 704 28.72 -45.09 -1.90
N GLY A 705 29.86 -45.70 -2.22
CA GLY A 705 30.71 -46.35 -1.23
C GLY A 705 31.51 -45.40 -0.31
N MET A 706 31.60 -44.11 -0.61
CA MET A 706 32.76 -43.29 -0.22
C MET A 706 32.51 -42.10 0.73
N LEU A 707 31.27 -41.77 1.10
CA LEU A 707 30.95 -40.68 2.05
C LEU A 707 29.94 -41.17 3.08
N ARG A 708 30.41 -41.51 4.29
CA ARG A 708 29.58 -42.18 5.34
C ARG A 708 29.82 -41.58 6.72
N GLY A 709 29.46 -40.30 6.89
CA GLY A 709 29.75 -39.57 8.13
C GLY A 709 28.87 -39.98 9.32
N LYS A 710 27.61 -40.40 9.08
CA LYS A 710 26.61 -40.74 10.12
C LYS A 710 25.62 -41.81 9.61
N ASP A 711 25.91 -43.08 9.90
CA ASP A 711 25.01 -44.23 9.71
C ASP A 711 24.84 -44.93 11.08
N PRO A 712 23.63 -45.36 11.52
CA PRO A 712 22.34 -45.36 10.82
C PRO A 712 21.78 -43.96 10.55
N THR A 713 21.06 -43.81 9.44
CA THR A 713 20.37 -42.56 9.07
C THR A 713 19.00 -42.54 9.72
N LYS A 714 18.76 -41.54 10.57
CA LYS A 714 17.44 -41.24 11.11
C LYS A 714 16.66 -40.42 10.10
N PHE A 715 15.40 -40.76 9.90
CA PHE A 715 14.51 -40.07 8.99
C PHE A 715 13.13 -39.87 9.62
N THR A 716 12.41 -38.91 9.07
CA THR A 716 11.01 -38.66 9.40
C THR A 716 10.22 -38.54 8.11
N VAL A 717 9.11 -39.27 8.03
CA VAL A 717 8.12 -39.16 6.96
C VAL A 717 6.95 -38.35 7.48
N ARG A 718 6.56 -37.33 6.72
CA ARG A 718 5.32 -36.56 6.87
C ARG A 718 4.30 -37.10 5.88
N VAL A 719 3.14 -37.49 6.37
CA VAL A 719 2.00 -37.94 5.59
C VAL A 719 0.90 -36.90 5.71
N ALA A 720 0.50 -36.26 4.62
CA ALA A 720 -0.73 -35.48 4.54
C ALA A 720 -1.80 -36.29 3.79
N ASN A 721 -2.96 -36.46 4.42
CA ASN A 721 -4.10 -37.20 3.87
C ASN A 721 -5.39 -36.38 4.04
N GLY A 722 -5.65 -35.48 3.10
CA GLY A 722 -6.76 -34.53 3.18
C GLY A 722 -6.34 -33.17 3.77
N SER A 723 -7.33 -32.31 4.03
CA SER A 723 -7.10 -30.92 4.44
C SER A 723 -6.42 -30.73 5.81
N ASN A 724 -6.23 -31.77 6.63
CA ASN A 724 -5.74 -31.61 8.02
C ASN A 724 -5.03 -32.73 8.73
N GLU A 725 -5.09 -33.96 8.24
CA GLU A 725 -4.45 -35.07 8.94
C GLU A 725 -3.01 -35.15 8.47
N VAL A 726 -2.13 -34.46 9.20
CA VAL A 726 -0.68 -34.64 9.07
C VAL A 726 -0.22 -35.62 10.14
N VAL A 727 0.37 -36.72 9.69
CA VAL A 727 0.93 -37.76 10.56
C VAL A 727 2.44 -37.83 10.33
N PHE A 728 3.19 -37.92 11.43
CA PHE A 728 4.64 -38.12 11.38
C PHE A 728 5.00 -39.56 11.73
N LEU A 729 5.86 -40.16 10.92
CA LEU A 729 6.39 -41.50 11.10
C LEU A 729 7.90 -41.39 11.09
N SER A 730 8.58 -41.62 12.23
CA SER A 730 10.04 -41.56 12.29
C SER A 730 10.66 -42.94 12.46
N GLY A 731 11.82 -43.13 11.83
CA GLY A 731 12.55 -44.37 11.87
C GLY A 731 14.04 -44.16 11.66
N GLN A 732 14.75 -45.28 11.53
CA GLN A 732 16.14 -45.29 11.11
C GLN A 732 16.37 -46.46 10.14
N THR A 733 17.31 -46.26 9.21
CA THR A 733 17.78 -47.27 8.24
C THR A 733 19.29 -47.10 8.03
N SER A 734 19.97 -48.22 7.78
CA SER A 734 21.41 -48.29 7.56
C SER A 734 21.73 -48.68 6.12
N PHE A 735 22.96 -48.41 5.68
CA PHE A 735 23.36 -48.69 4.30
C PHE A 735 23.29 -50.19 3.98
N GLY A 736 22.53 -50.55 2.95
CA GLY A 736 22.36 -51.95 2.54
C GLY A 736 21.32 -52.72 3.34
N ASP A 737 20.59 -52.06 4.24
CA ASP A 737 19.37 -52.63 4.82
C ASP A 737 18.35 -52.92 3.70
N PRO A 738 17.52 -53.96 3.86
CA PRO A 738 16.40 -54.19 2.95
C PRO A 738 15.44 -52.99 2.97
N LEU A 739 14.69 -52.82 1.88
CA LEU A 739 13.59 -51.86 1.79
C LEU A 739 12.69 -51.99 3.03
N LYS A 740 12.35 -50.86 3.64
CA LYS A 740 11.57 -50.85 4.89
C LYS A 740 10.18 -50.28 4.64
N LEU A 741 9.13 -51.04 5.02
CA LEU A 741 7.77 -50.52 5.11
C LEU A 741 7.67 -49.54 6.27
N ILE A 742 7.08 -48.38 6.01
CA ILE A 742 6.87 -47.33 7.02
C ILE A 742 5.45 -47.42 7.54
N SER A 743 4.45 -47.36 6.66
CA SER A 743 3.03 -47.50 7.02
C SER A 743 2.16 -47.68 5.79
N ASN A 744 0.94 -48.19 6.00
CA ASN A 744 -0.14 -48.17 5.02
C ASN A 744 -1.17 -47.11 5.40
N ILE A 745 -1.48 -46.22 4.46
CA ILE A 745 -2.38 -45.08 4.66
C ILE A 745 -3.61 -45.25 3.77
N SER A 746 -4.79 -45.25 4.37
CA SER A 746 -6.05 -45.30 3.64
C SER A 746 -6.53 -43.87 3.32
N VAL A 747 -6.66 -43.57 2.03
CA VAL A 747 -7.13 -42.27 1.51
C VAL A 747 -8.58 -42.43 1.06
N LYS A 748 -9.44 -41.49 1.48
CA LYS A 748 -10.88 -41.47 1.08
C LYS A 748 -11.04 -41.11 -0.39
N ASN A 749 -12.20 -41.44 -0.97
CA ASN A 749 -12.47 -41.14 -2.38
C ASN A 749 -12.54 -39.62 -2.66
N ILE A 750 -12.25 -39.19 -3.89
CA ILE A 750 -12.14 -37.79 -4.31
C ILE A 750 -13.40 -36.98 -3.95
N GLU A 751 -14.59 -37.52 -4.21
CA GLU A 751 -15.85 -36.83 -3.90
C GLU A 751 -16.06 -36.61 -2.39
N GLU A 752 -15.66 -37.56 -1.56
CA GLU A 752 -15.79 -37.47 -0.11
C GLU A 752 -14.80 -36.45 0.45
N ARG A 753 -13.55 -36.46 -0.03
CA ARG A 753 -12.53 -35.47 0.34
C ARG A 753 -12.91 -34.08 -0.14
N GLY A 754 -13.42 -33.93 -1.35
CA GLY A 754 -13.95 -32.66 -1.85
C GLY A 754 -15.07 -32.09 -0.99
N LYS A 755 -16.01 -32.93 -0.55
CA LYS A 755 -17.07 -32.52 0.39
C LYS A 755 -16.51 -32.14 1.76
N GLU A 756 -15.52 -32.87 2.26
CA GLU A 756 -14.87 -32.60 3.55
C GLU A 756 -14.07 -31.29 3.54
N ILE A 757 -13.30 -31.05 2.48
CA ILE A 757 -12.55 -29.81 2.24
C ILE A 757 -13.53 -28.63 2.11
N GLN A 758 -14.58 -28.75 1.29
CA GLN A 758 -15.58 -27.69 1.13
C GLN A 758 -16.31 -27.40 2.45
N LYS A 759 -16.66 -28.45 3.22
CA LYS A 759 -17.26 -28.29 4.55
C LYS A 759 -16.30 -27.56 5.49
N GLN A 760 -15.03 -27.93 5.53
CA GLN A 760 -14.05 -27.26 6.40
C GLN A 760 -13.75 -25.82 5.97
N GLU A 761 -13.68 -25.54 4.67
CA GLU A 761 -13.47 -24.19 4.16
C GLU A 761 -14.69 -23.30 4.45
N SER A 762 -15.91 -23.83 4.35
CA SER A 762 -17.11 -23.09 4.76
C SER A 762 -17.14 -22.80 6.26
N VAL A 763 -16.65 -23.72 7.11
CA VAL A 763 -16.46 -23.47 8.55
C VAL A 763 -15.42 -22.37 8.77
N TYR A 764 -14.28 -22.41 8.08
CA TYR A 764 -13.26 -21.35 8.14
C TYR A 764 -13.82 -19.98 7.78
N ILE A 765 -14.51 -19.86 6.65
CA ILE A 765 -15.11 -18.59 6.22
C ILE A 765 -16.13 -18.10 7.26
N SER A 766 -17.00 -18.97 7.78
CA SER A 766 -18.00 -18.56 8.76
C SER A 766 -17.40 -18.07 10.08
N ILE A 767 -16.33 -18.70 10.58
CA ILE A 767 -15.65 -18.28 11.81
C ILE A 767 -14.86 -17.00 11.54
N LYS A 768 -14.21 -16.87 10.38
CA LYS A 768 -13.52 -15.65 9.98
C LYS A 768 -14.47 -14.45 9.91
N GLU A 769 -15.63 -14.61 9.27
CA GLU A 769 -16.66 -13.58 9.22
C GLU A 769 -17.18 -13.22 10.62
N SER A 770 -17.31 -14.22 11.51
CA SER A 770 -17.71 -13.96 12.90
C SER A 770 -16.66 -13.12 13.64
N ILE A 771 -15.36 -13.41 13.44
CA ILE A 771 -14.24 -12.63 14.02
C ILE A 771 -14.23 -11.21 13.47
N GLU A 772 -14.40 -11.04 12.15
CA GLU A 772 -14.42 -9.73 11.49
C GLU A 772 -15.57 -8.84 11.99
N ASN A 773 -16.72 -9.44 12.27
CA ASN A 773 -17.93 -8.72 12.68
C ASN A 773 -18.08 -8.57 14.21
N ALA A 774 -17.08 -8.96 15.00
CA ALA A 774 -17.14 -8.79 16.45
C ALA A 774 -17.10 -7.29 16.82
N GLU A 775 -18.11 -6.83 17.56
CA GLU A 775 -18.23 -5.41 17.94
C GLU A 775 -17.36 -5.03 19.15
N GLY A 776 -16.96 -6.01 19.96
CA GLY A 776 -16.16 -5.83 21.16
C GLY A 776 -15.39 -7.09 21.57
N VAL A 777 -14.49 -6.94 22.54
CA VAL A 777 -13.55 -8.00 22.97
C VAL A 777 -14.29 -9.20 23.56
N THR A 778 -15.37 -8.97 24.31
CA THR A 778 -16.18 -10.04 24.91
C THR A 778 -16.82 -10.94 23.85
N GLN A 779 -17.41 -10.34 22.82
CA GLN A 779 -18.03 -11.09 21.72
C GLN A 779 -16.97 -11.85 20.90
N LEU A 780 -15.78 -11.25 20.72
CA LEU A 780 -14.66 -11.90 20.06
C LEU A 780 -14.18 -13.12 20.85
N ASP A 781 -14.04 -13.02 22.17
CA ASP A 781 -13.58 -14.11 23.04
C ASP A 781 -14.56 -15.30 23.03
N GLU A 782 -15.87 -15.07 22.92
CA GLU A 782 -16.91 -16.10 22.81
C GLU A 782 -16.84 -16.93 21.51
N ILE A 783 -16.15 -16.45 20.47
CA ILE A 783 -16.02 -17.19 19.20
C ILE A 783 -15.05 -18.36 19.36
N GLU A 784 -15.59 -19.58 19.38
CA GLU A 784 -14.79 -20.80 19.46
C GLU A 784 -14.24 -21.21 18.08
N LEU A 785 -12.93 -21.45 18.01
CA LEU A 785 -12.23 -21.91 16.80
C LEU A 785 -12.32 -23.44 16.65
N VAL A 786 -13.53 -23.97 16.41
CA VAL A 786 -13.80 -25.43 16.41
C VAL A 786 -14.08 -25.93 14.99
N GLY A 787 -13.69 -27.18 14.70
CA GLY A 787 -13.95 -27.82 13.41
C GLY A 787 -13.08 -27.27 12.26
N LEU A 788 -12.04 -26.52 12.62
CA LEU A 788 -11.10 -25.93 11.68
C LEU A 788 -9.93 -26.84 11.40
N SER A 789 -9.33 -26.55 10.25
CA SER A 789 -8.02 -27.01 9.91
C SER A 789 -6.94 -26.53 10.86
N ARG A 790 -5.86 -27.29 11.09
CA ARG A 790 -4.77 -26.81 11.96
C ARG A 790 -4.13 -25.54 11.38
N VAL A 791 -3.93 -25.52 10.06
CA VAL A 791 -3.45 -24.33 9.33
C VAL A 791 -4.45 -23.19 9.48
N ARG A 792 -5.73 -23.44 9.19
CA ARG A 792 -6.79 -22.43 9.33
C ARG A 792 -7.03 -21.97 10.77
N TYR A 793 -6.81 -22.84 11.75
CA TYR A 793 -6.90 -22.54 13.18
C TYR A 793 -5.80 -21.58 13.58
N ASN A 794 -4.55 -21.85 13.19
CA ASN A 794 -3.43 -20.95 13.47
C ASN A 794 -3.60 -19.61 12.75
N GLU A 795 -4.07 -19.61 11.51
CA GLU A 795 -4.44 -18.39 10.78
C GLU A 795 -5.54 -17.60 11.50
N LEU A 796 -6.62 -18.24 11.92
CA LEU A 796 -7.69 -17.54 12.64
C LEU A 796 -7.33 -17.17 14.07
N LEU A 797 -6.42 -17.90 14.72
CA LEU A 797 -5.92 -17.56 16.05
C LEU A 797 -5.10 -16.28 16.00
N THR A 798 -4.14 -16.21 15.07
CA THR A 798 -3.34 -14.99 14.84
C THR A 798 -4.22 -13.82 14.42
N TYR A 799 -5.17 -14.07 13.50
CA TYR A 799 -6.13 -13.06 13.09
C TYR A 799 -7.05 -12.59 14.23
N LYS A 800 -7.52 -13.51 15.08
CA LYS A 800 -8.32 -13.19 16.28
C LYS A 800 -7.52 -12.33 17.26
N GLU A 801 -6.23 -12.62 17.47
CA GLU A 801 -5.36 -11.78 18.31
C GLU A 801 -5.14 -10.37 17.73
N GLU A 802 -5.01 -10.24 16.41
CA GLU A 802 -4.90 -8.94 15.74
C GLU A 802 -6.17 -8.10 15.90
N ILE A 803 -7.34 -8.70 15.67
CA ILE A 803 -8.63 -8.03 15.87
C ILE A 803 -8.84 -7.68 17.34
N ARG A 804 -8.46 -8.56 18.27
CA ARG A 804 -8.53 -8.31 19.71
C ARG A 804 -7.80 -7.02 20.09
N LYS A 805 -6.53 -6.87 19.68
CA LYS A 805 -5.74 -5.65 19.97
C LYS A 805 -6.40 -4.38 19.43
N ARG A 806 -7.02 -4.46 18.26
CA ARG A 806 -7.75 -3.34 17.65
C ARG A 806 -9.00 -2.97 18.45
N LEU A 807 -9.78 -3.96 18.88
CA LEU A 807 -10.99 -3.76 19.68
C LEU A 807 -10.66 -3.25 21.08
N GLU A 808 -9.62 -3.79 21.75
CA GLU A 808 -9.15 -3.31 23.06
C GLU A 808 -8.78 -1.83 23.01
N HIS A 809 -8.08 -1.39 21.96
CA HIS A 809 -7.74 0.03 21.79
C HIS A 809 -8.99 0.90 21.57
N LYS A 810 -9.96 0.41 20.78
CA LYS A 810 -11.21 1.13 20.50
C LYS A 810 -12.05 1.28 21.78
N GLU A 811 -12.22 0.21 22.55
CA GLU A 811 -12.96 0.24 23.81
C GLU A 811 -12.32 1.17 24.86
N GLU A 812 -10.98 1.23 24.91
CA GLU A 812 -10.26 2.17 25.78
C GLU A 812 -10.47 3.63 25.35
N GLU A 813 -10.40 3.91 24.04
CA GLU A 813 -10.71 5.25 23.50
C GLU A 813 -12.15 5.68 23.85
N GLU A 814 -13.13 4.79 23.67
CA GLU A 814 -14.54 5.06 24.00
C GLU A 814 -14.74 5.30 25.50
N ARG A 815 -14.05 4.53 26.36
CA ARG A 815 -14.06 4.73 27.81
C ARG A 815 -13.52 6.10 28.20
N ILE A 816 -12.37 6.50 27.66
CA ILE A 816 -11.77 7.81 27.93
C ILE A 816 -12.70 8.95 27.50
N ILE A 817 -13.35 8.83 26.34
CA ILE A 817 -14.31 9.82 25.83
C ILE A 817 -15.52 9.93 26.77
N ALA A 818 -16.08 8.79 27.20
CA ALA A 818 -17.20 8.75 28.14
C ALA A 818 -16.84 9.38 29.49
N GLU A 819 -15.67 9.05 30.05
CA GLU A 819 -15.17 9.65 31.29
C GLU A 819 -14.93 11.15 31.16
N ASN A 820 -14.39 11.62 30.03
CA ASN A 820 -14.18 13.05 29.80
C ASN A 820 -15.50 13.81 29.73
N LYS A 821 -16.49 13.26 29.02
CA LYS A 821 -17.83 13.84 28.93
C LYS A 821 -18.51 13.90 30.30
N GLN A 822 -18.42 12.83 31.08
CA GLN A 822 -18.96 12.78 32.44
C GLN A 822 -18.27 13.81 33.35
N ALA A 823 -16.95 13.97 33.23
CA ALA A 823 -16.21 14.98 33.98
C ALA A 823 -16.64 16.41 33.61
N GLU A 824 -16.91 16.69 32.33
CA GLU A 824 -17.44 17.98 31.88
C GLU A 824 -18.84 18.25 32.45
N GLU A 825 -19.74 17.26 32.42
CA GLU A 825 -21.10 17.39 32.98
C GLU A 825 -21.07 17.64 34.51
N LEU A 826 -20.20 16.92 35.24
CA LEU A 826 -19.99 17.15 36.67
C LEU A 826 -19.41 18.53 36.96
N LEU A 827 -18.47 19.01 36.14
CA LEU A 827 -17.86 20.33 36.30
C LEU A 827 -18.87 21.46 36.08
N VAL A 828 -19.82 21.30 35.15
CA VAL A 828 -20.93 22.26 34.98
C VAL A 828 -21.84 22.25 36.22
N LYS A 829 -22.24 21.06 36.71
CA LYS A 829 -23.05 20.93 37.93
C LYS A 829 -22.40 21.58 39.14
N ILE A 830 -21.09 21.39 39.33
CA ILE A 830 -20.33 21.98 40.44
C ILE A 830 -20.32 23.51 40.35
N ASN A 831 -20.11 24.07 39.15
CA ASN A 831 -19.98 25.51 38.99
C ASN A 831 -21.29 26.28 39.20
N GLU A 832 -22.40 25.72 38.71
CA GLU A 832 -23.72 26.37 38.66
C GLU A 832 -24.68 25.94 39.79
N GLY A 833 -24.37 24.83 40.48
CA GLY A 833 -25.23 24.24 41.49
C GLY A 833 -25.45 25.11 42.74
N SER A 834 -26.64 25.01 43.31
CA SER A 834 -26.96 25.61 44.62
C SER A 834 -26.33 24.81 45.77
N LEU A 835 -26.22 25.43 46.96
CA LEU A 835 -25.60 24.80 48.12
C LEU A 835 -26.25 23.45 48.51
N GLU A 836 -27.57 23.33 48.34
CA GLU A 836 -28.32 22.12 48.65
C GLU A 836 -28.03 21.02 47.62
N GLU A 837 -28.02 21.35 46.33
CA GLU A 837 -27.73 20.41 45.24
C GLU A 837 -26.28 19.90 45.27
N LEU A 838 -25.33 20.76 45.63
CA LEU A 838 -23.91 20.40 45.68
C LEU A 838 -23.57 19.48 46.84
N LYS A 839 -24.23 19.62 48.00
CA LYS A 839 -24.01 18.73 49.15
C LYS A 839 -24.40 17.28 48.87
N ASP A 840 -25.39 17.09 48.01
CA ASP A 840 -25.90 15.77 47.64
C ASP A 840 -25.25 15.24 46.35
N LEU A 841 -24.33 16.00 45.73
CA LEU A 841 -23.67 15.61 44.48
C LEU A 841 -22.57 14.56 44.74
N VAL A 842 -22.68 13.41 44.08
CA VAL A 842 -21.67 12.34 44.12
C VAL A 842 -20.83 12.40 42.84
N VAL A 843 -19.50 12.50 42.99
CA VAL A 843 -18.55 12.45 41.89
C VAL A 843 -18.25 10.98 41.56
N ASP A 844 -18.82 10.49 40.45
CA ASP A 844 -18.62 9.11 39.99
C ASP A 844 -18.65 9.01 38.46
N GLY A 845 -18.15 7.88 37.92
CA GLY A 845 -18.08 7.64 36.47
C GLY A 845 -16.91 8.32 35.75
N VAL A 846 -15.84 8.65 36.50
CA VAL A 846 -14.61 9.24 35.99
C VAL A 846 -13.41 8.52 36.62
N ASN A 847 -12.24 8.56 35.98
CA ASN A 847 -11.02 7.97 36.55
C ASN A 847 -10.62 8.61 37.90
N GLU A 848 -9.76 7.91 38.66
CA GLU A 848 -9.35 8.31 40.01
C GLU A 848 -8.75 9.73 40.07
N ASP A 849 -7.92 10.09 39.08
CA ASP A 849 -7.31 11.42 39.02
C ASP A 849 -8.35 12.54 38.86
N LYS A 850 -9.32 12.37 37.94
CA LYS A 850 -10.42 13.33 37.75
C LYS A 850 -11.37 13.34 38.94
N LYS A 851 -11.60 12.18 39.56
CA LYS A 851 -12.45 12.04 40.74
C LYS A 851 -11.90 12.85 41.91
N ALA A 852 -10.61 12.72 42.19
CA ALA A 852 -9.93 13.50 43.22
C ALA A 852 -10.09 15.01 42.95
N PHE A 853 -9.75 15.45 41.74
CA PHE A 853 -9.86 16.87 41.36
C PHE A 853 -11.28 17.43 41.50
N LEU A 854 -12.29 16.73 40.97
CA LEU A 854 -13.69 17.20 41.03
C LEU A 854 -14.25 17.18 42.46
N THR A 855 -13.78 16.25 43.30
CA THR A 855 -14.20 16.17 44.71
C THR A 855 -13.65 17.35 45.51
N ASP A 856 -12.38 17.70 45.29
CA ASP A 856 -11.77 18.88 45.93
C ASP A 856 -12.48 20.16 45.50
N LEU A 857 -12.73 20.32 44.19
CA LEU A 857 -13.46 21.48 43.65
C LEU A 857 -14.88 21.61 44.21
N LEU A 858 -15.59 20.48 44.38
CA LEU A 858 -16.92 20.45 44.99
C LEU A 858 -16.86 20.92 46.45
N ALA A 859 -15.89 20.42 47.23
CA ALA A 859 -15.75 20.78 48.64
C ALA A 859 -15.49 22.29 48.83
N ASP A 860 -14.60 22.86 48.02
CA ASP A 860 -14.27 24.28 48.06
C ASP A 860 -15.51 25.15 47.74
N LYS A 861 -16.25 24.76 46.69
CA LYS A 861 -17.48 25.47 46.28
C LYS A 861 -18.57 25.44 47.34
N VAL A 862 -18.77 24.29 48.00
CA VAL A 862 -19.73 24.15 49.10
C VAL A 862 -19.35 25.06 50.27
N SER A 863 -18.08 25.06 50.67
CA SER A 863 -17.55 25.92 51.74
C SER A 863 -17.80 27.41 51.46
N ASP A 864 -17.54 27.86 50.23
CA ASP A 864 -17.76 29.25 49.81
C ASP A 864 -19.22 29.68 49.94
N LEU A 865 -20.14 28.84 49.49
CA LEU A 865 -21.58 29.13 49.55
C LEU A 865 -22.10 29.14 51.00
N GLU A 866 -21.61 28.25 51.87
CA GLU A 866 -21.93 28.27 53.30
C GLU A 866 -21.48 29.57 53.97
N MET A 867 -20.27 30.03 53.67
CA MET A 867 -19.75 31.28 54.21
C MET A 867 -20.54 32.51 53.76
N GLU A 868 -21.04 32.51 52.51
CA GLU A 868 -21.85 33.61 51.99
C GLU A 868 -23.22 33.70 52.68
N VAL A 869 -23.86 32.54 52.91
CA VAL A 869 -25.12 32.46 53.67
C VAL A 869 -24.91 32.99 55.09
N GLU A 870 -23.82 32.61 55.75
CA GLU A 870 -23.51 33.06 57.10
C GLU A 870 -23.18 34.57 57.15
N ARG A 871 -22.51 35.13 56.14
CA ARG A 871 -22.26 36.59 56.04
C ARG A 871 -23.57 37.37 55.96
N ARG A 872 -24.52 36.96 55.11
CA ARG A 872 -25.82 37.61 55.00
C ARG A 872 -26.57 37.58 56.33
N ARG A 873 -26.52 36.45 57.03
CA ARG A 873 -27.12 36.30 58.36
C ARG A 873 -26.55 37.31 59.37
N ARG A 874 -25.23 37.50 59.40
CA ARG A 874 -24.57 38.46 60.31
C ARG A 874 -24.92 39.91 59.98
N MET A 875 -25.03 40.26 58.70
CA MET A 875 -25.42 41.61 58.26
C MET A 875 -26.83 41.97 58.71
N VAL A 876 -27.78 41.04 58.58
CA VAL A 876 -29.16 41.23 59.07
C VAL A 876 -29.18 41.51 60.57
N VAL A 877 -28.45 40.71 61.36
CA VAL A 877 -28.37 40.88 62.82
C VAL A 877 -27.74 42.23 63.21
N ALA A 878 -26.73 42.70 62.48
CA ALA A 878 -26.11 44.00 62.73
C ALA A 878 -27.06 45.17 62.44
N ASN A 879 -27.82 45.10 61.34
CA ASN A 879 -28.82 46.11 61.00
C ASN A 879 -29.97 46.16 62.02
N GLU A 880 -30.43 45.01 62.52
CA GLU A 880 -31.44 44.96 63.60
C GLU A 880 -30.96 45.67 64.88
N ARG A 881 -29.68 45.51 65.26
CA ARG A 881 -29.10 46.20 66.41
C ARG A 881 -29.03 47.71 66.22
N MET A 882 -28.62 48.17 65.02
CA MET A 882 -28.57 49.60 64.69
C MET A 882 -29.97 50.23 64.76
N MET A 883 -30.98 49.57 64.20
CA MET A 883 -32.38 50.04 64.28
C MET A 883 -32.87 50.19 65.72
N SER A 884 -32.50 49.26 66.62
CA SER A 884 -32.85 49.37 68.04
C SER A 884 -32.24 50.63 68.67
N ALA A 885 -30.96 50.93 68.42
CA ALA A 885 -30.28 52.09 68.98
C ALA A 885 -30.86 53.43 68.48
N LEU A 886 -31.26 53.48 67.20
CA LEU A 886 -31.91 54.67 66.63
C LEU A 886 -33.31 54.91 67.22
N ASN A 887 -34.09 53.85 67.43
CA ASN A 887 -35.40 53.95 68.08
C ASN A 887 -35.28 54.46 69.53
N ASP A 888 -34.27 54.00 70.27
CA ASP A 888 -33.99 54.49 71.64
C ASP A 888 -33.63 55.98 71.64
N ALA A 889 -32.80 56.42 70.70
CA ALA A 889 -32.43 57.83 70.53
C ALA A 889 -33.64 58.73 70.19
N GLU A 890 -34.54 58.25 69.34
CA GLU A 890 -35.77 58.97 68.97
C GLU A 890 -36.68 59.23 70.19
N SER A 891 -36.72 58.30 71.15
CA SER A 891 -37.55 58.43 72.36
C SER A 891 -37.16 59.61 73.27
N VAL A 892 -35.92 60.10 73.14
CA VAL A 892 -35.39 61.26 73.90
C VAL A 892 -35.96 62.59 73.39
N GLY A 893 -36.48 62.61 72.15
CA GLY A 893 -37.10 63.78 71.51
C GLY A 893 -36.13 64.61 70.64
N PRO A 894 -36.67 65.44 69.72
CA PRO A 894 -35.88 66.20 68.76
C PRO A 894 -35.19 67.42 69.39
N LEU A 895 -34.13 67.93 68.74
CA LEU A 895 -33.48 69.18 69.12
C LEU A 895 -34.35 70.39 68.75
N GLU A 896 -34.22 71.47 69.51
CA GLU A 896 -34.85 72.74 69.19
C GLU A 896 -34.16 73.42 67.99
N MET A 897 -34.98 73.90 67.05
CA MET A 897 -34.49 74.61 65.86
C MET A 897 -34.03 76.03 66.22
N MET A 898 -32.90 76.46 65.68
CA MET A 898 -32.35 77.79 65.92
C MET A 898 -33.15 78.90 65.22
N GLU A 899 -33.29 80.04 65.91
CA GLU A 899 -33.82 81.30 65.34
C GLU A 899 -32.99 81.75 64.12
N GLU A 900 -33.66 82.34 63.12
CA GLU A 900 -33.06 82.71 61.82
C GLU A 900 -31.81 83.59 61.95
N ASP A 901 -31.83 84.55 62.87
CA ASP A 901 -30.74 85.52 63.07
C ASP A 901 -29.46 84.90 63.66
N LEU A 902 -29.55 83.69 64.24
CA LEU A 902 -28.44 82.99 64.91
C LEU A 902 -27.82 81.86 64.06
N ARG A 903 -28.34 81.62 62.84
CA ARG A 903 -27.89 80.53 61.97
C ARG A 903 -26.54 80.80 61.31
N ARG A 904 -25.77 79.75 61.08
CA ARG A 904 -24.45 79.73 60.42
C ARG A 904 -24.53 79.38 58.94
N ASP A 905 -25.56 79.83 58.23
CA ASP A 905 -25.80 79.46 56.81
C ASP A 905 -24.59 79.72 55.90
N LYS A 906 -23.88 80.83 56.10
CA LYS A 906 -22.66 81.17 55.34
C LYS A 906 -21.51 80.18 55.57
N ASP A 907 -21.42 79.58 56.76
CA ASP A 907 -20.37 78.60 57.08
C ASP A 907 -20.67 77.25 56.42
N PHE A 908 -21.94 76.80 56.44
CA PHE A 908 -22.39 75.63 55.67
C PHE A 908 -22.09 75.79 54.17
N ASP A 909 -22.54 76.88 53.56
CA ASP A 909 -22.34 77.11 52.12
C ASP A 909 -20.85 77.16 51.74
N LYS A 910 -20.00 77.72 52.61
CA LYS A 910 -18.55 77.76 52.41
C LYS A 910 -17.91 76.37 52.49
N ARG A 911 -18.29 75.55 53.48
CA ARG A 911 -17.73 74.21 53.68
C ARG A 911 -18.20 73.22 52.61
N LEU A 912 -19.50 73.22 52.30
CA LEU A 912 -20.07 72.40 51.24
C LEU A 912 -19.42 72.69 49.89
N LYS A 913 -19.25 73.97 49.53
CA LYS A 913 -18.55 74.36 48.30
C LYS A 913 -17.08 73.94 48.28
N LYS A 914 -16.39 73.99 49.44
CA LYS A 914 -14.99 73.54 49.56
C LYS A 914 -14.87 72.02 49.42
N ALA A 915 -15.84 71.27 49.94
CA ALA A 915 -15.90 69.81 49.86
C ALA A 915 -16.49 69.30 48.53
N SER A 916 -16.85 70.20 47.60
CA SER A 916 -17.55 69.85 46.35
C SER A 916 -18.82 69.04 46.58
N ALA A 917 -19.52 69.29 47.69
CA ALA A 917 -20.75 68.60 48.06
C ALA A 917 -21.88 68.91 47.06
N GLN A 918 -22.64 67.89 46.72
CA GLN A 918 -23.79 67.98 45.83
C GLN A 918 -25.02 68.52 46.57
N ASP A 919 -25.95 69.06 45.77
CA ASP A 919 -27.21 69.64 46.25
C ASP A 919 -28.36 69.01 45.48
N GLY A 920 -29.56 69.08 46.03
CA GLY A 920 -30.73 68.43 45.44
C GLY A 920 -32.05 69.04 45.91
N ASP A 921 -33.15 68.31 45.74
CA ASP A 921 -34.46 68.74 46.27
C ASP A 921 -34.45 68.79 47.80
N PHE A 922 -33.62 67.94 48.38
CA PHE A 922 -33.52 67.70 49.81
C PHE A 922 -32.06 67.43 50.18
N ARG A 923 -31.56 68.14 51.20
CA ARG A 923 -30.19 68.02 51.70
C ARG A 923 -30.15 68.11 53.22
N ILE A 924 -29.33 67.27 53.85
CA ILE A 924 -28.98 67.34 55.27
C ILE A 924 -27.46 67.43 55.35
N SER A 925 -26.96 68.45 56.03
CA SER A 925 -25.52 68.65 56.19
C SER A 925 -25.18 68.81 57.67
N LEU A 926 -24.05 68.25 58.09
CA LEU A 926 -23.53 68.30 59.46
C LEU A 926 -22.18 69.02 59.44
N ILE A 927 -21.94 69.98 60.33
CA ILE A 927 -20.65 70.67 60.48
C ILE A 927 -20.23 70.75 61.94
N TRP A 928 -18.92 70.69 62.19
CA TRP A 928 -18.33 70.84 63.52
C TRP A 928 -16.93 71.45 63.43
N ASP A 929 -16.32 71.79 64.56
CA ASP A 929 -15.14 72.66 64.63
C ASP A 929 -13.90 72.00 65.26
N ASN A 930 -13.75 70.68 65.11
CA ASN A 930 -12.61 69.93 65.61
C ASN A 930 -12.24 68.74 64.71
N PHE A 931 -11.31 67.89 65.15
CA PHE A 931 -10.82 66.73 64.39
C PHE A 931 -11.55 65.43 64.72
N ASN A 932 -12.57 65.45 65.60
CA ASN A 932 -13.35 64.25 65.89
C ASN A 932 -14.16 63.81 64.67
N ASP A 933 -14.55 62.55 64.68
CA ASP A 933 -15.36 61.93 63.65
C ASP A 933 -16.82 61.88 64.10
N LEU A 934 -17.69 62.58 63.38
CA LEU A 934 -19.11 62.67 63.66
C LEU A 934 -19.86 62.22 62.43
N ASP A 935 -20.56 61.10 62.55
CA ASP A 935 -21.39 60.53 61.48
C ASP A 935 -22.80 61.14 61.49
N LEU A 936 -23.30 61.45 60.31
CA LEU A 936 -24.67 61.73 60.00
C LEU A 936 -25.38 60.43 59.62
N ILE A 937 -26.40 60.07 60.40
CA ILE A 937 -27.24 58.90 60.15
C ILE A 937 -28.64 59.38 59.77
N VAL A 938 -29.16 58.91 58.65
CA VAL A 938 -30.51 59.28 58.18
C VAL A 938 -31.35 58.03 57.94
N THR A 939 -32.48 57.93 58.62
CA THR A 939 -33.48 56.90 58.34
C THR A 939 -34.49 57.44 57.34
N ALA A 940 -34.61 56.76 56.21
CA ALA A 940 -35.52 57.11 55.13
C ALA A 940 -36.95 56.61 55.40
N PRO A 941 -37.97 57.15 54.69
CA PRO A 941 -39.35 56.66 54.78
C PRO A 941 -39.53 55.17 54.41
N SER A 942 -38.60 54.59 53.63
CA SER A 942 -38.58 53.16 53.31
C SER A 942 -38.15 52.26 54.47
N GLY A 943 -37.60 52.84 55.55
CA GLY A 943 -36.93 52.11 56.62
C GLY A 943 -35.44 51.86 56.36
N ASP A 944 -34.91 52.26 55.21
CA ASP A 944 -33.47 52.17 54.92
C ASP A 944 -32.70 53.16 55.80
N ILE A 945 -31.58 52.71 56.38
CA ILE A 945 -30.66 53.57 57.14
C ILE A 945 -29.49 53.95 56.24
N LEU A 946 -29.29 55.25 56.07
CA LEU A 946 -28.12 55.83 55.44
C LEU A 946 -27.11 56.20 56.52
N HIS A 947 -25.88 55.70 56.40
CA HIS A 947 -24.74 56.04 57.27
C HIS A 947 -23.43 55.77 56.51
N SER A 948 -22.28 56.04 57.12
CA SER A 948 -20.95 55.85 56.50
C SER A 948 -20.71 54.43 55.92
N GLY A 949 -21.28 53.38 56.54
CA GLY A 949 -21.23 51.99 56.07
C GLY A 949 -22.31 51.59 55.04
N ASN A 950 -23.33 52.42 54.82
CA ASN A 950 -24.36 52.25 53.80
C ASN A 950 -24.69 53.62 53.17
N ARG A 951 -23.85 54.05 52.22
CA ARG A 951 -23.84 55.41 51.66
C ARG A 951 -24.90 55.70 50.59
N THR A 952 -25.72 54.71 50.25
CA THR A 952 -26.81 54.86 49.27
C THR A 952 -28.05 54.14 49.74
N THR A 953 -29.24 54.70 49.50
CA THR A 953 -30.52 54.06 49.85
C THR A 953 -31.42 53.87 48.63
N ILE A 954 -32.37 52.93 48.72
CA ILE A 954 -33.38 52.69 47.67
C ILE A 954 -34.29 53.91 47.48
N CYS A 955 -34.37 54.78 48.49
CA CYS A 955 -35.09 56.06 48.41
C CYS A 955 -34.31 57.17 47.67
N GLY A 956 -33.13 56.87 47.11
CA GLY A 956 -32.32 57.80 46.32
C GLY A 956 -31.47 58.77 47.13
N GLY A 957 -31.21 58.46 48.40
CA GLY A 957 -30.34 59.26 49.27
C GLY A 957 -28.89 58.86 49.12
N HIS A 958 -28.01 59.85 49.04
CA HIS A 958 -26.58 59.67 48.82
C HIS A 958 -25.78 60.45 49.89
N LEU A 959 -24.96 59.75 50.67
CA LEU A 959 -23.93 60.36 51.53
C LEU A 959 -22.69 60.60 50.65
N ASP A 960 -22.49 61.84 50.22
CA ASP A 960 -21.45 62.20 49.25
C ASP A 960 -20.20 62.81 49.88
N VAL A 961 -20.36 63.44 51.04
CA VAL A 961 -19.25 63.95 51.83
C VAL A 961 -19.32 63.38 53.24
N ASP A 962 -18.25 62.72 53.64
CA ASP A 962 -18.00 62.14 54.95
C ASP A 962 -16.55 62.54 55.29
N MET A 963 -16.41 63.48 56.22
CA MET A 963 -15.13 64.07 56.59
C MET A 963 -14.77 63.69 58.01
N ASN A 964 -13.47 63.51 58.22
CA ASN A 964 -12.86 63.16 59.50
C ASN A 964 -12.90 61.67 59.93
N PHE A 965 -13.30 60.74 59.06
CA PHE A 965 -12.97 59.31 59.24
C PHE A 965 -11.46 59.12 59.53
N LYS A 966 -10.63 59.94 58.86
CA LYS A 966 -9.25 60.28 59.25
C LYS A 966 -9.20 61.75 59.66
N PRO A 967 -8.46 62.16 60.71
CA PRO A 967 -8.50 63.51 61.27
C PRO A 967 -7.80 64.56 60.39
N GLU A 968 -8.43 64.92 59.27
CA GLU A 968 -7.88 65.72 58.17
C GLU A 968 -8.22 67.20 58.28
N SER A 969 -9.39 67.55 58.84
CA SER A 969 -9.88 68.94 58.86
C SER A 969 -10.36 69.35 60.25
N LYS A 970 -10.14 70.63 60.60
CA LYS A 970 -10.78 71.29 61.76
C LYS A 970 -12.08 72.00 61.41
N ALA A 971 -12.41 72.08 60.13
CA ALA A 971 -13.68 72.58 59.63
C ALA A 971 -14.33 71.51 58.73
N PRO A 972 -14.62 70.32 59.28
CA PRO A 972 -15.29 69.22 58.57
C PRO A 972 -16.74 69.56 58.21
N VAL A 973 -17.25 68.80 57.24
CA VAL A 973 -18.64 68.76 56.83
C VAL A 973 -18.98 67.33 56.43
N GLU A 974 -20.16 66.86 56.82
CA GLU A 974 -20.81 65.75 56.15
C GLU A 974 -22.04 66.21 55.40
N ASN A 975 -22.36 65.54 54.31
CA ASN A 975 -23.48 65.89 53.47
C ASN A 975 -24.19 64.65 52.97
N VAL A 976 -25.51 64.68 53.12
CA VAL A 976 -26.43 63.76 52.49
C VAL A 976 -27.36 64.57 51.61
N PHE A 977 -27.52 64.14 50.36
CA PHE A 977 -28.44 64.78 49.43
C PHE A 977 -29.29 63.75 48.67
N TRP A 978 -30.44 64.20 48.19
CA TRP A 978 -31.29 63.48 47.26
C TRP A 978 -31.39 64.26 45.96
N GLU A 979 -30.99 63.63 44.86
CA GLU A 979 -31.11 64.22 43.52
C GLU A 979 -32.55 64.67 43.22
N LYS A 980 -32.67 65.67 42.36
CA LYS A 980 -33.96 66.24 41.95
C LYS A 980 -34.92 65.18 41.40
N GLY A 981 -36.10 65.05 42.00
CA GLY A 981 -37.15 64.09 41.67
C GLY A 981 -36.95 62.68 42.24
N LYS A 982 -35.82 62.39 42.90
CA LYS A 982 -35.51 61.07 43.47
C LYS A 982 -35.98 60.92 44.92
N ALA A 983 -36.09 62.02 45.67
CA ALA A 983 -36.64 61.99 47.03
C ALA A 983 -38.07 61.43 47.05
N LYS A 984 -38.32 60.51 47.99
CA LYS A 984 -39.64 59.90 48.22
C LYS A 984 -40.39 60.69 49.31
N PRO A 985 -41.68 61.00 49.15
CA PRO A 985 -42.46 61.65 50.20
C PRO A 985 -42.48 60.82 51.50
N GLY A 986 -42.37 61.48 52.65
CA GLY A 986 -42.42 60.84 53.96
C GLY A 986 -41.54 61.51 55.01
N GLU A 987 -41.38 60.83 56.15
CA GLU A 987 -40.60 61.28 57.28
C GLU A 987 -39.14 60.83 57.15
N TYR A 988 -38.21 61.79 57.15
CA TYR A 988 -36.78 61.53 57.22
C TYR A 988 -36.31 61.83 58.63
N LYS A 989 -35.76 60.83 59.33
CA LYS A 989 -35.27 60.97 60.71
C LYS A 989 -33.77 61.15 60.68
N VAL A 990 -33.28 62.20 61.32
CA VAL A 990 -31.87 62.58 61.29
C VAL A 990 -31.24 62.38 62.66
N PHE A 991 -30.09 61.73 62.66
CA PHE A 991 -29.33 61.42 63.85
C PHE A 991 -27.85 61.78 63.65
N VAL A 992 -27.17 62.06 64.75
CA VAL A 992 -25.74 62.33 64.77
C VAL A 992 -25.07 61.40 65.77
N HIS A 993 -23.99 60.76 65.36
CA HIS A 993 -23.25 59.82 66.18
C HIS A 993 -21.78 60.24 66.28
N HIS A 994 -21.22 60.21 67.49
CA HIS A 994 -19.79 60.46 67.71
C HIS A 994 -19.03 59.16 67.49
N PHE A 995 -18.61 58.92 66.25
CA PHE A 995 -18.02 57.66 65.83
C PHE A 995 -16.65 57.43 66.46
N LYS A 996 -15.75 58.43 66.35
CA LYS A 996 -14.36 58.30 66.82
C LYS A 996 -13.82 59.60 67.36
N LYS A 997 -13.25 59.52 68.57
CA LYS A 997 -12.44 60.59 69.13
C LYS A 997 -10.99 60.46 68.66
N HIS A 998 -10.55 61.39 67.83
CA HIS A 998 -9.18 61.39 67.32
C HIS A 998 -8.19 62.02 68.31
N ASN A 999 -7.03 61.39 68.49
CA ASN A 999 -5.99 61.89 69.41
C ASN A 999 -5.12 62.97 68.76
N LYS A 1000 -5.65 64.19 68.60
CA LYS A 1000 -4.95 65.36 68.05
C LYS A 1000 -4.83 66.49 69.09
N ARG A 1001 -3.73 67.26 69.02
CA ARG A 1001 -3.48 68.39 69.93
C ARG A 1001 -4.56 69.46 69.77
N LYS A 1002 -5.15 69.90 70.90
CA LYS A 1002 -6.29 70.85 70.98
C LYS A 1002 -7.61 70.33 70.38
N ASN A 1003 -7.82 69.02 70.33
CA ASN A 1003 -9.10 68.42 69.95
C ASN A 1003 -10.05 68.44 71.17
N GLN A 1004 -11.14 69.21 71.10
CA GLN A 1004 -12.08 69.42 72.21
C GLN A 1004 -13.13 68.30 72.25
N ASP A 1005 -13.58 67.94 73.45
CA ASP A 1005 -14.64 66.97 73.70
C ASP A 1005 -15.39 67.44 74.97
N PRO A 1006 -16.73 67.65 74.96
CA PRO A 1006 -17.69 67.35 73.89
C PRO A 1006 -17.46 68.15 72.59
N THR A 1007 -17.77 67.55 71.44
CA THR A 1007 -17.75 68.22 70.13
C THR A 1007 -19.05 68.99 69.93
N GLU A 1008 -18.98 70.32 69.80
CA GLU A 1008 -20.11 71.11 69.31
C GLU A 1008 -20.31 70.89 67.81
N PHE A 1009 -21.56 70.64 67.41
CA PHE A 1009 -21.95 70.45 66.01
C PHE A 1009 -23.21 71.23 65.67
N SER A 1010 -23.35 71.58 64.39
CA SER A 1010 -24.58 72.09 63.79
C SER A 1010 -25.05 71.16 62.67
N VAL A 1011 -26.34 70.91 62.58
CA VAL A 1011 -26.98 70.22 61.45
C VAL A 1011 -27.89 71.21 60.73
N GLN A 1012 -27.75 71.31 59.41
CA GLN A 1012 -28.65 72.07 58.55
C GLN A 1012 -29.50 71.12 57.71
N MET A 1013 -30.82 71.27 57.81
CA MET A 1013 -31.78 70.57 56.96
C MET A 1013 -32.33 71.58 55.94
N LYS A 1014 -32.24 71.25 54.64
CA LYS A 1014 -32.65 72.11 53.53
C LYS A 1014 -33.63 71.40 52.61
N VAL A 1015 -34.75 72.06 52.32
CA VAL A 1015 -35.74 71.66 51.29
C VAL A 1015 -36.07 72.88 50.45
N GLY A 1016 -35.72 72.84 49.16
CA GLY A 1016 -35.77 74.02 48.30
C GLY A 1016 -35.02 75.21 48.89
N GLU A 1017 -35.71 76.33 49.09
CA GLU A 1017 -35.15 77.55 49.71
C GLU A 1017 -35.26 77.57 51.25
N ARG A 1018 -36.02 76.65 51.85
CA ARG A 1018 -36.22 76.62 53.31
C ARG A 1018 -35.04 75.91 53.96
N ARG A 1019 -34.46 76.53 54.99
CA ARG A 1019 -33.37 75.99 55.80
C ARG A 1019 -33.77 76.00 57.27
N GLY A 1020 -33.40 74.95 58.00
CA GLY A 1020 -33.42 74.91 59.46
C GLY A 1020 -32.04 74.49 59.97
N GLU A 1021 -31.57 75.09 61.06
CA GLU A 1021 -30.32 74.70 61.72
C GLU A 1021 -30.62 74.24 63.15
N PHE A 1022 -29.99 73.13 63.54
CA PHE A 1022 -30.02 72.56 64.88
C PHE A 1022 -28.60 72.55 65.43
N LYS A 1023 -28.40 72.96 66.68
CA LYS A 1023 -27.08 72.96 67.32
C LYS A 1023 -27.11 72.16 68.60
N SER A 1024 -26.11 71.30 68.79
CA SER A 1024 -25.91 70.56 70.03
C SER A 1024 -24.42 70.24 70.24
N LYS A 1025 -24.13 69.45 71.27
CA LYS A 1025 -22.79 68.93 71.56
C LYS A 1025 -22.88 67.45 71.90
N LEU A 1026 -21.93 66.67 71.41
CA LEU A 1026 -21.87 65.22 71.63
C LEU A 1026 -20.47 64.83 72.10
N SER A 1027 -20.39 63.99 73.13
CA SER A 1027 -19.12 63.46 73.64
C SER A 1027 -18.87 62.07 73.08
N SER A 1028 -17.60 61.67 73.07
CA SER A 1028 -17.25 60.29 72.71
C SER A 1028 -17.86 59.29 73.72
N GLY A 1029 -18.61 58.31 73.20
CA GLY A 1029 -19.32 57.31 74.01
C GLY A 1029 -20.74 57.69 74.41
N ASP A 1030 -21.20 58.90 74.09
CA ASP A 1030 -22.63 59.25 74.22
C ASP A 1030 -23.46 58.43 73.22
N PRO A 1031 -24.71 58.06 73.56
CA PRO A 1031 -25.60 57.39 72.61
C PRO A 1031 -25.87 58.27 71.39
N VAL A 1032 -26.29 57.65 70.28
CA VAL A 1032 -26.68 58.36 69.06
C VAL A 1032 -27.71 59.45 69.42
N MET A 1033 -27.50 60.65 68.90
CA MET A 1033 -28.37 61.79 69.20
C MET A 1033 -29.39 61.97 68.10
N PHE A 1034 -30.68 61.97 68.46
CA PHE A 1034 -31.75 62.33 67.55
C PHE A 1034 -31.82 63.85 67.37
N VAL A 1035 -31.68 64.30 66.12
CA VAL A 1035 -31.69 65.72 65.79
C VAL A 1035 -33.10 66.18 65.51
N GLY A 1036 -33.85 65.44 64.70
CA GLY A 1036 -35.23 65.76 64.38
C GLY A 1036 -35.78 65.02 63.18
N ILE A 1037 -37.06 65.26 62.92
CA ILE A 1037 -37.79 64.74 61.76
C ILE A 1037 -37.93 65.85 60.74
N MET A 1038 -37.64 65.52 59.49
CA MET A 1038 -37.93 66.38 58.37
C MET A 1038 -38.95 65.71 57.47
N ASN A 1039 -40.11 66.35 57.32
CA ASN A 1039 -41.19 65.85 56.47
C ASN A 1039 -41.03 66.42 55.06
N PHE A 1040 -40.85 65.53 54.08
CA PHE A 1040 -40.81 65.91 52.67
C PHE A 1040 -42.14 65.56 52.00
N ASP A 1041 -42.83 66.57 51.46
CA ASP A 1041 -44.00 66.42 50.59
C ASP A 1041 -43.66 67.02 49.22
N ARG A 1042 -44.15 66.42 48.14
CA ARG A 1042 -43.83 66.79 46.74
C ARG A 1042 -44.59 68.03 46.24
N LYS A 1043 -45.31 68.74 47.12
CA LYS A 1043 -46.20 69.85 46.76
C LYS A 1043 -45.49 71.16 46.46
#